data_AF-A0A367Y4W6-F1
#
_entry.id   AF-A0A367Y4W6-F1
#
_cell.length_a   1.000
_cell.length_b   1.000
_cell.length_c   1.000
_cell.angle_alpha   90.00
_cell.angle_beta   90.00
_cell.angle_gamma   90.00
#
_symmetry.space_group_name_H-M   'P 1'
#
loop_
_entity.id
_entity.type
_entity.pdbx_description
1 polymer ?
#
loop_
_entity_poly.entity_id
_entity_poly.type
_entity_poly.pdbx_seq_one_letter_code
_entity_poly.pdbx_strand_id
1 'polypeptide(L)'
;MLDYESEEDIDCVEFDFAIPLDGRTTNLTERHDEIARLLGLLSDPEDKEDVDTAHQEDNLPLLLFKTIAALCDPFTQPEESNDCILSVDCISDLVIAILYKSYVQKNKNAQDLLIESIRFDISTILFGILREIHKLLNADDELYLRYINNDEAHYVENLPKWTPKSTIAHNEYTLRLVYSIACVIVLAMYKLFIPKTGDYNLTSNPYLHYFLKLWKCHTNIILLGLEIDRRLEFLNHERGTHEETPMIVEDTLKGSSSIRYVLAWILNQNPSSTGIDTESEDGSNLDKLQNPIDEGIDLRNETVFNFVQPLARKNTNGGAILLDMRLVSIALLILYSGTSFTAGVYQIDDNPSVNEDQASRRLNQSKKVSEIGDILIDLEYADRFDEDIKYMLEYDYDEEEDDGEEEAAAGEDEEDKSDVKDTAKDKKEGTQKESQPSEVGEAIVGSGVQFDEFGRDWRDIPRGDNSEFNNLFVTRCNQFDELTNKSDSDDFFVTWDELYETFEFLMTNSIEGSSQAEARIGQVAINTIAKSIKDGLSETDTAITPSKIYKYWTSLASVDSIKVTQEENNKMIVPIFNVTKFELFLHNNSQLARAAMDEMLMCEGYRRLLIWFVTHNLNISILLIDYVYQLLAGLRGTKEIAAPYAFSRKGDKLVLSEIEQLMLLHEFLTNSNVYLSATNGIEIEDGYQVVLAESIAKKLMSLLCIMINHLIKLGIIDLSENKNQDDDIHDYRNELQVLLINWIGKVPDARQLFFKIKNTSNDESKPSTGKSTDVSKETELALFQLFEAKTVLEITDEIDNNPEHKKIIESFASRIEKHLEAVLNTSKVALNLHEIGGDFRFFINNFNTMCKVEYLAELLFEKFEPVISTGSISELGAPQEPEDFFDAEFNTDFLNGEGHFEEKEETKKNKKHQQQQQQQPQQTSTKKKSKKKKKSKKK
;
A
#
# COMPACT_ATOMS: atom_id res chain seq x y z
N MET A 1 -45.62 57.82 29.68
CA MET A 1 -45.82 58.40 28.34
C MET A 1 -44.52 58.21 27.59
N LEU A 2 -44.54 57.29 26.61
CA LEU A 2 -44.27 57.52 25.18
C LEU A 2 -42.84 58.02 24.82
N ASP A 3 -42.10 57.50 23.85
CA ASP A 3 -42.25 56.49 22.76
C ASP A 3 -40.81 56.23 22.23
N TYR A 4 -40.31 55.02 21.92
CA TYR A 4 -40.65 53.94 20.95
C TYR A 4 -39.89 54.01 19.60
N GLU A 5 -39.39 52.83 19.21
CA GLU A 5 -39.04 52.28 17.88
C GLU A 5 -37.66 52.65 17.28
N SER A 6 -36.82 51.72 16.81
CA SER A 6 -37.04 50.32 16.35
C SER A 6 -35.79 49.45 16.60
N GLU A 7 -35.98 48.32 17.29
CA GLU A 7 -35.11 47.14 17.25
C GLU A 7 -35.50 46.36 15.97
N GLU A 8 -34.55 46.12 15.08
CA GLU A 8 -34.71 45.13 14.01
C GLU A 8 -34.22 43.78 14.57
N ASP A 9 -35.12 42.81 14.48
CA ASP A 9 -35.03 41.48 15.07
C ASP A 9 -33.78 40.74 14.59
N ILE A 10 -32.86 40.46 15.52
CA ILE A 10 -31.96 39.33 15.37
C ILE A 10 -32.82 38.12 15.64
N ASP A 11 -33.11 37.33 14.61
CA ASP A 11 -33.73 36.02 14.79
C ASP A 11 -32.80 35.18 15.68
N CYS A 12 -33.12 35.19 16.97
CA CYS A 12 -32.72 34.14 17.88
C CYS A 12 -33.31 32.86 17.31
N VAL A 13 -32.51 32.07 16.60
CA VAL A 13 -32.77 30.65 16.42
C VAL A 13 -32.69 30.05 17.82
N GLU A 14 -33.84 30.06 18.52
CA GLU A 14 -34.06 29.16 19.63
C GLU A 14 -33.96 27.76 19.03
N PHE A 15 -32.81 27.11 19.23
CA PHE A 15 -32.70 25.68 19.06
C PHE A 15 -33.71 25.06 20.02
N ASP A 16 -34.87 24.73 19.48
CA ASP A 16 -35.89 23.95 20.15
C ASP A 16 -35.29 22.55 20.28
N PHE A 17 -34.52 22.32 21.34
CA PHE A 17 -34.19 20.98 21.77
C PHE A 17 -35.53 20.28 21.93
N ALA A 18 -35.86 19.38 21.00
CA ALA A 18 -36.91 18.41 21.21
C ALA A 18 -36.45 17.49 22.34
N ILE A 19 -36.50 17.98 23.58
CA ILE A 19 -36.46 17.16 24.78
C ILE A 19 -37.66 16.24 24.62
N PRO A 20 -37.48 14.91 24.59
CA PRO A 20 -38.61 14.00 24.68
C PRO A 20 -39.28 14.24 26.03
N LEU A 21 -40.35 15.03 26.04
CA LEU A 21 -41.11 15.38 27.24
C LEU A 21 -42.11 14.27 27.65
N ASP A 22 -41.97 13.06 27.11
CA ASP A 22 -42.74 11.90 27.53
C ASP A 22 -41.84 10.79 28.09
N GLY A 23 -41.31 11.08 29.28
CA GLY A 23 -40.67 10.10 30.15
C GLY A 23 -39.74 10.79 31.14
N ARG A 24 -40.22 11.08 32.36
CA ARG A 24 -39.29 11.25 33.47
C ARG A 24 -38.55 9.92 33.63
N THR A 25 -37.36 9.80 33.06
CA THR A 25 -36.42 8.73 33.40
C THR A 25 -36.00 8.98 34.84
N THR A 26 -36.67 8.30 35.77
CA THR A 26 -36.40 8.39 37.20
C THR A 26 -35.07 7.74 37.58
N ASN A 27 -34.40 7.08 36.63
CA ASN A 27 -33.12 6.40 36.82
C ASN A 27 -32.15 6.67 35.66
N LEU A 28 -31.29 7.70 35.80
CA LEU A 28 -30.25 8.06 34.83
C LEU A 28 -29.19 6.95 34.63
N THR A 29 -29.16 5.93 35.49
CA THR A 29 -28.18 4.82 35.44
C THR A 29 -28.73 3.54 34.82
N GLU A 30 -30.00 3.51 34.41
CA GLU A 30 -30.64 2.32 33.84
C GLU A 30 -29.93 1.83 32.56
N ARG A 31 -29.47 2.76 31.72
CA ARG A 31 -28.68 2.46 30.52
C ARG A 31 -27.33 1.81 30.88
N HIS A 32 -26.68 2.29 31.93
CA HIS A 32 -25.41 1.70 32.40
C HIS A 32 -25.63 0.26 32.89
N ASP A 33 -26.74 0.01 33.60
CA ASP A 33 -27.11 -1.33 34.03
C ASP A 33 -27.41 -2.27 32.86
N GLU A 34 -27.97 -1.76 31.77
CA GLU A 34 -28.21 -2.53 30.54
C GLU A 34 -26.91 -2.91 29.84
N ILE A 35 -26.00 -1.96 29.63
CA ILE A 35 -24.69 -2.26 29.03
C ILE A 35 -23.91 -3.23 29.92
N ALA A 36 -23.94 -3.05 31.25
CA ALA A 36 -23.30 -3.96 32.20
C ALA A 36 -23.87 -5.39 32.14
N ARG A 37 -25.17 -5.56 31.89
CA ARG A 37 -25.80 -6.88 31.64
C ARG A 37 -25.29 -7.50 30.35
N LEU A 38 -25.23 -6.74 29.26
CA LEU A 38 -24.70 -7.21 27.97
C LEU A 38 -23.22 -7.63 28.05
N LEU A 39 -22.44 -6.99 28.92
CA LEU A 39 -21.05 -7.33 29.20
C LEU A 39 -20.89 -8.51 30.19
N GLY A 40 -21.99 -9.07 30.71
CA GLY A 40 -21.97 -10.16 31.69
C GLY A 40 -21.48 -9.75 33.09
N LEU A 41 -21.49 -8.46 33.41
CA LEU A 41 -21.09 -7.93 34.73
C LEU A 41 -22.25 -7.95 35.75
N LEU A 42 -23.49 -8.03 35.27
CA LEU A 42 -24.73 -8.14 36.03
C LEU A 42 -25.49 -9.41 35.62
N SER A 43 -26.04 -10.14 36.59
CA SER A 43 -26.88 -11.32 36.36
C SER A 43 -28.27 -10.93 35.87
N ASP A 44 -28.92 -11.82 35.11
CA ASP A 44 -30.25 -11.59 34.57
C ASP A 44 -31.33 -11.51 35.67
N PRO A 45 -32.36 -10.66 35.50
CA PRO A 45 -33.42 -10.47 36.49
C PRO A 45 -34.33 -11.70 36.67
N GLU A 46 -34.20 -12.74 35.84
CA GLU A 46 -34.95 -14.01 35.97
C GLU A 46 -34.30 -15.01 36.95
N ASP A 47 -33.02 -14.83 37.30
CA ASP A 47 -32.31 -15.64 38.29
C ASP A 47 -32.60 -15.20 39.75
N LYS A 48 -33.75 -14.58 39.99
CA LYS A 48 -34.20 -14.04 41.29
C LYS A 48 -34.73 -15.10 42.26
N GLU A 49 -34.04 -16.23 42.37
CA GLU A 49 -34.17 -17.10 43.55
C GLU A 49 -32.87 -17.01 44.36
N ASP A 50 -32.90 -16.19 45.42
CA ASP A 50 -31.94 -16.14 46.52
C ASP A 50 -30.52 -15.58 46.25
N VAL A 51 -30.38 -14.42 45.60
CA VAL A 51 -29.11 -13.65 45.65
C VAL A 51 -29.31 -12.35 46.44
N ASP A 52 -28.69 -12.30 47.62
CA ASP A 52 -28.61 -11.10 48.47
C ASP A 52 -28.10 -9.90 47.66
N THR A 53 -28.95 -8.87 47.52
CA THR A 53 -28.63 -7.58 46.88
C THR A 53 -27.42 -6.88 47.51
N ALA A 54 -27.05 -7.25 48.73
CA ALA A 54 -25.84 -6.79 49.42
C ALA A 54 -24.52 -7.32 48.82
N HIS A 55 -24.54 -8.43 48.06
CA HIS A 55 -23.34 -9.03 47.47
C HIS A 55 -23.04 -8.56 46.04
N GLN A 56 -23.96 -7.85 45.37
CA GLN A 56 -23.70 -7.28 44.03
C GLN A 56 -22.85 -5.99 44.07
N GLU A 57 -22.94 -5.20 45.15
CA GLU A 57 -22.08 -4.01 45.36
C GLU A 57 -20.60 -4.37 45.65
N ASP A 58 -20.34 -5.63 46.02
CA ASP A 58 -18.99 -6.15 46.28
C ASP A 58 -18.21 -6.44 44.98
N ASN A 59 -18.86 -6.54 43.82
CA ASN A 59 -18.22 -6.82 42.54
C ASN A 59 -17.39 -5.61 42.05
N LEU A 60 -16.06 -5.69 42.21
CA LEU A 60 -15.12 -4.64 41.82
C LEU A 60 -15.21 -4.32 40.31
N PRO A 61 -15.18 -5.28 39.37
CA PRO A 61 -15.45 -5.06 37.94
C PRO A 61 -16.74 -4.29 37.62
N LEU A 62 -17.84 -4.57 38.32
CA LEU A 62 -19.11 -3.86 38.10
C LEU A 62 -19.02 -2.39 38.56
N LEU A 63 -18.43 -2.15 39.73
CA LEU A 63 -18.18 -0.80 40.25
C LEU A 63 -17.29 0.01 39.29
N LEU A 64 -16.23 -0.64 38.79
CA LEU A 64 -15.31 -0.12 37.79
C LEU A 64 -16.05 0.36 36.55
N PHE A 65 -16.81 -0.55 35.92
CA PHE A 65 -17.56 -0.25 34.72
C PHE A 65 -18.56 0.90 34.94
N LYS A 66 -19.36 0.84 36.01
CA LYS A 66 -20.36 1.89 36.31
C LYS A 66 -19.71 3.26 36.52
N THR A 67 -18.54 3.30 37.13
CA THR A 67 -17.81 4.56 37.33
C THR A 67 -17.37 5.14 35.98
N ILE A 68 -16.82 4.31 35.11
CA ILE A 68 -16.37 4.76 33.77
C ILE A 68 -17.57 5.21 32.94
N ALA A 69 -18.64 4.42 32.90
CA ALA A 69 -19.88 4.76 32.19
C ALA A 69 -20.48 6.07 32.70
N ALA A 70 -20.51 6.30 34.02
CA ALA A 70 -21.03 7.52 34.59
C ALA A 70 -20.21 8.77 34.23
N LEU A 71 -18.89 8.63 34.09
CA LEU A 71 -18.00 9.72 33.68
C LEU A 71 -18.04 9.98 32.17
N CYS A 72 -18.34 8.97 31.35
CA CYS A 72 -18.39 9.10 29.89
C CYS A 72 -19.77 9.51 29.35
N ASP A 73 -20.83 9.40 30.16
CA ASP A 73 -22.20 9.71 29.75
C ASP A 73 -22.54 11.18 30.07
N PRO A 74 -22.78 12.04 29.06
CA PRO A 74 -23.20 13.43 29.22
C PRO A 74 -24.33 13.67 30.24
N PHE A 75 -25.24 12.72 30.46
CA PHE A 75 -26.34 12.87 31.42
C PHE A 75 -25.95 12.64 32.88
N THR A 76 -24.82 11.99 33.14
CA THR A 76 -24.35 11.65 34.49
C THR A 76 -22.98 12.22 34.83
N GLN A 77 -22.25 12.70 33.83
CA GLN A 77 -20.95 13.34 34.03
C GLN A 77 -21.10 14.65 34.83
N PRO A 78 -20.07 15.06 35.59
CA PRO A 78 -20.08 16.35 36.24
C PRO A 78 -20.09 17.49 35.20
N GLU A 79 -20.51 18.68 35.62
CA GLU A 79 -20.53 19.87 34.76
C GLU A 79 -19.12 20.19 34.26
N GLU A 80 -18.97 20.30 32.94
CA GLU A 80 -17.72 20.70 32.29
C GLU A 80 -17.49 22.21 32.41
N SER A 81 -16.24 22.63 32.35
CA SER A 81 -15.87 24.04 32.27
C SER A 81 -14.79 24.24 31.22
N ASN A 82 -14.62 25.47 30.72
CA ASN A 82 -13.55 25.79 29.77
C ASN A 82 -12.15 25.45 30.30
N ASP A 83 -11.98 25.40 31.63
CA ASP A 83 -10.71 25.05 32.29
C ASP A 83 -10.57 23.54 32.57
N CYS A 84 -11.67 22.77 32.52
CA CYS A 84 -11.71 21.35 32.84
C CYS A 84 -12.67 20.64 31.89
N ILE A 85 -12.13 20.27 30.73
CA ILE A 85 -12.82 19.49 29.70
C ILE A 85 -12.74 18.02 30.10
N LEU A 86 -13.88 17.32 30.15
CA LEU A 86 -13.94 15.88 30.43
C LEU A 86 -13.56 15.10 29.17
N SER A 87 -12.31 15.25 28.77
CA SER A 87 -11.71 14.58 27.63
C SER A 87 -11.33 13.14 27.94
N VAL A 88 -10.97 12.36 26.91
CA VAL A 88 -10.48 10.97 27.08
C VAL A 88 -9.31 10.94 28.06
N ASP A 89 -8.38 11.91 27.94
CA ASP A 89 -7.23 12.07 28.81
C ASP A 89 -7.62 12.36 30.26
N CYS A 90 -8.47 13.38 30.49
CA CYS A 90 -8.91 13.76 31.84
C CYS A 90 -9.68 12.62 32.53
N ILE A 91 -10.64 12.00 31.83
CA ILE A 91 -11.44 10.92 32.41
C ILE A 91 -10.58 9.71 32.74
N SER A 92 -9.61 9.35 31.89
CA SER A 92 -8.72 8.21 32.17
C SER A 92 -7.92 8.42 33.48
N ASP A 93 -7.50 9.65 33.80
CA ASP A 93 -6.83 9.97 35.07
C ASP A 93 -7.79 9.87 36.27
N LEU A 94 -9.00 10.41 36.13
CA LEU A 94 -10.05 10.32 37.16
C LEU A 94 -10.40 8.86 37.45
N VAL A 95 -10.56 8.07 36.40
CA VAL A 95 -10.81 6.64 36.48
C VAL A 95 -9.67 5.98 37.27
N ILE A 96 -8.41 6.11 36.85
CA ILE A 96 -7.27 5.49 37.57
C ILE A 96 -7.26 5.87 39.07
N ALA A 97 -7.50 7.15 39.39
CA ALA A 97 -7.52 7.63 40.77
C ALA A 97 -8.66 7.01 41.60
N ILE A 98 -9.88 6.99 41.08
CA ILE A 98 -11.05 6.42 41.75
C ILE A 98 -10.88 4.90 41.94
N LEU A 99 -10.33 4.23 40.93
CA LEU A 99 -10.11 2.79 40.96
C LEU A 99 -9.04 2.40 41.96
N TYR A 100 -7.92 3.13 42.00
CA TYR A 100 -6.89 2.93 43.01
C TYR A 100 -7.48 3.06 44.43
N LYS A 101 -8.25 4.12 44.68
CA LYS A 101 -8.92 4.34 45.97
C LYS A 101 -9.86 3.17 46.32
N SER A 102 -10.68 2.74 45.38
CA SER A 102 -11.68 1.68 45.58
C SER A 102 -11.02 0.32 45.81
N TYR A 103 -9.96 0.02 45.05
CA TYR A 103 -9.14 -1.18 45.22
C TYR A 103 -8.49 -1.22 46.60
N VAL A 104 -7.87 -0.12 47.04
CA VAL A 104 -7.22 -0.03 48.37
C VAL A 104 -8.23 -0.16 49.52
N GLN A 105 -9.45 0.37 49.35
CA GLN A 105 -10.50 0.23 50.36
C GLN A 105 -11.02 -1.21 50.49
N LYS A 106 -11.16 -1.93 49.37
CA LYS A 106 -11.66 -3.31 49.36
C LYS A 106 -10.60 -4.32 49.79
N ASN A 107 -9.33 -4.09 49.46
CA ASN A 107 -8.23 -4.99 49.79
C ASN A 107 -7.51 -4.56 51.07
N LYS A 108 -7.82 -5.21 52.19
CA LYS A 108 -7.21 -4.92 53.52
C LYS A 108 -5.68 -4.99 53.55
N ASN A 109 -5.08 -5.79 52.65
CA ASN A 109 -3.63 -5.94 52.52
C ASN A 109 -3.01 -5.00 51.45
N ALA A 110 -3.79 -4.11 50.83
CA ALA A 110 -3.30 -3.24 49.74
C ALA A 110 -2.21 -2.27 50.18
N GLN A 111 -2.14 -1.92 51.47
CA GLN A 111 -1.06 -1.09 52.01
C GLN A 111 0.30 -1.81 52.01
N ASP A 112 0.31 -3.14 51.98
CA ASP A 112 1.52 -3.97 51.98
C ASP A 112 1.90 -4.45 50.56
N LEU A 113 1.08 -4.17 49.54
CA LEU A 113 1.34 -4.55 48.15
C LEU A 113 2.25 -3.52 47.46
N LEU A 114 3.08 -4.02 46.53
CA LEU A 114 3.82 -3.16 45.61
C LEU A 114 2.84 -2.42 44.69
N ILE A 115 3.13 -1.15 44.41
CA ILE A 115 2.25 -0.32 43.56
C ILE A 115 2.13 -0.89 42.15
N GLU A 116 3.18 -1.55 41.66
CA GLU A 116 3.22 -2.25 40.38
C GLU A 116 2.23 -3.41 40.34
N SER A 117 2.06 -4.14 41.46
CA SER A 117 1.05 -5.20 41.57
C SER A 117 -0.37 -4.65 41.53
N ILE A 118 -0.61 -3.51 42.20
CA ILE A 118 -1.93 -2.84 42.16
C ILE A 118 -2.24 -2.34 40.74
N ARG A 119 -1.27 -1.73 40.06
CA ARG A 119 -1.40 -1.29 38.65
C ARG A 119 -1.77 -2.47 37.75
N PHE A 120 -1.07 -3.59 37.90
CA PHE A 120 -1.34 -4.80 37.13
C PHE A 120 -2.75 -5.33 37.39
N ASP A 121 -3.16 -5.48 38.66
CA ASP A 121 -4.51 -5.97 38.98
C ASP A 121 -5.62 -5.08 38.41
N ILE A 122 -5.50 -3.76 38.55
CA ILE A 122 -6.47 -2.81 37.96
C ILE A 122 -6.50 -2.96 36.44
N SER A 123 -5.32 -3.04 35.80
CA SER A 123 -5.24 -3.20 34.34
C SER A 123 -5.85 -4.51 33.84
N THR A 124 -5.75 -5.61 34.60
CA THR A 124 -6.39 -6.88 34.21
C THR A 124 -7.91 -6.83 34.25
N ILE A 125 -8.49 -6.05 35.16
CA ILE A 125 -9.95 -5.87 35.22
C ILE A 125 -10.41 -4.99 34.05
N LEU A 126 -9.72 -3.87 33.82
CA LEU A 126 -9.94 -3.00 32.65
C LEU A 126 -9.86 -3.79 31.35
N PHE A 127 -8.84 -4.62 31.20
CA PHE A 127 -8.67 -5.50 30.05
C PHE A 127 -9.83 -6.51 29.89
N GLY A 128 -10.33 -7.07 30.99
CA GLY A 128 -11.49 -7.96 30.97
C GLY A 128 -12.74 -7.26 30.43
N ILE A 129 -13.03 -6.05 30.91
CA ILE A 129 -14.15 -5.23 30.43
C ILE A 129 -13.97 -4.88 28.95
N LEU A 130 -12.76 -4.46 28.56
CA LEU A 130 -12.42 -4.08 27.19
C LEU A 130 -12.67 -5.23 26.21
N ARG A 131 -12.30 -6.46 26.57
CA ARG A 131 -12.52 -7.63 25.71
C ARG A 131 -14.00 -7.93 25.48
N GLU A 132 -14.83 -7.81 26.51
CA GLU A 132 -16.27 -8.01 26.35
C GLU A 132 -16.91 -6.89 25.51
N ILE A 133 -16.43 -5.64 25.64
CA ILE A 133 -16.85 -4.54 24.76
C ILE A 133 -16.54 -4.87 23.29
N HIS A 134 -15.32 -5.30 22.97
CA HIS A 134 -14.97 -5.59 21.57
C HIS A 134 -15.74 -6.79 20.99
N LYS A 135 -16.14 -7.76 21.80
CA LYS A 135 -17.08 -8.82 21.37
C LYS A 135 -18.50 -8.30 21.10
N LEU A 136 -18.93 -7.21 21.76
CA LEU A 136 -20.20 -6.57 21.44
C LEU A 136 -20.13 -5.74 20.15
N LEU A 137 -18.94 -5.19 19.87
CA LEU A 137 -18.64 -4.42 18.66
C LEU A 137 -18.25 -5.29 17.46
N ASN A 138 -18.17 -6.61 17.61
CA ASN A 138 -17.62 -7.55 16.61
C ASN A 138 -16.19 -7.19 16.14
N ALA A 139 -15.37 -6.68 17.06
CA ALA A 139 -14.02 -6.16 16.82
C ALA A 139 -12.92 -6.95 17.55
N ASP A 140 -13.11 -8.25 17.81
CA ASP A 140 -12.19 -9.09 18.59
C ASP A 140 -11.38 -10.13 17.78
N ASP A 141 -11.73 -10.35 16.50
CA ASP A 141 -11.06 -11.30 15.60
C ASP A 141 -10.64 -10.66 14.27
N GLU A 142 -9.36 -10.30 14.17
CA GLU A 142 -8.73 -9.70 12.98
C GLU A 142 -8.81 -10.60 11.74
N LEU A 143 -8.59 -11.90 11.86
CA LEU A 143 -8.66 -12.84 10.73
C LEU A 143 -10.09 -13.13 10.32
N TYR A 144 -11.06 -13.06 11.22
CA TYR A 144 -12.45 -13.17 10.81
C TYR A 144 -12.83 -11.97 9.95
N LEU A 145 -12.59 -10.76 10.46
CA LEU A 145 -12.93 -9.49 9.82
C LEU A 145 -12.32 -9.35 8.42
N ARG A 146 -11.04 -9.71 8.26
CA ARG A 146 -10.31 -9.58 7.00
C ARG A 146 -10.93 -10.36 5.83
N TYR A 147 -11.52 -11.53 6.10
CA TYR A 147 -12.04 -12.42 5.05
C TYR A 147 -13.57 -12.42 4.98
N ILE A 148 -14.22 -11.39 5.53
CA ILE A 148 -15.65 -11.19 5.31
C ILE A 148 -15.85 -10.84 3.83
N ASN A 149 -16.76 -11.55 3.16
CA ASN A 149 -17.11 -11.22 1.79
C ASN A 149 -17.92 -9.92 1.75
N ASN A 150 -17.33 -8.85 1.24
CA ASN A 150 -17.95 -7.54 1.19
C ASN A 150 -18.44 -7.15 -0.21
N ASP A 151 -18.64 -8.11 -1.12
CA ASP A 151 -19.10 -7.85 -2.49
C ASP A 151 -20.55 -7.29 -2.58
N GLU A 152 -20.95 -6.81 -3.77
CA GLU A 152 -22.27 -6.20 -4.02
C GLU A 152 -23.44 -7.11 -3.62
N ALA A 153 -23.31 -8.43 -3.78
CA ALA A 153 -24.39 -9.39 -3.54
C ALA A 153 -24.53 -9.78 -2.07
N HIS A 154 -23.46 -9.70 -1.28
CA HIS A 154 -23.41 -10.28 0.06
C HIS A 154 -23.15 -9.26 1.17
N TYR A 155 -22.75 -8.00 0.88
CA TYR A 155 -22.40 -7.03 1.93
C TYR A 155 -23.55 -6.82 2.93
N VAL A 156 -24.79 -6.68 2.46
CA VAL A 156 -25.98 -6.49 3.32
C VAL A 156 -26.21 -7.66 4.27
N GLU A 157 -26.07 -8.90 3.79
CA GLU A 157 -26.19 -10.11 4.62
C GLU A 157 -25.06 -10.20 5.65
N ASN A 158 -23.89 -9.66 5.30
CA ASN A 158 -22.68 -9.74 6.09
C ASN A 158 -22.48 -8.57 7.06
N LEU A 159 -23.27 -7.49 6.99
CA LEU A 159 -23.21 -6.36 7.93
C LEU A 159 -23.16 -6.82 9.40
N PRO A 160 -24.07 -7.70 9.90
CA PRO A 160 -24.07 -8.09 11.32
C PRO A 160 -22.83 -8.88 11.78
N LYS A 161 -21.94 -9.26 10.85
CA LYS A 161 -20.70 -10.01 11.15
C LYS A 161 -19.58 -9.08 11.62
N TRP A 162 -19.61 -7.80 11.28
CA TRP A 162 -18.55 -6.84 11.59
C TRP A 162 -19.05 -5.50 12.14
N THR A 163 -20.34 -5.19 11.99
CA THR A 163 -20.97 -4.08 12.71
C THR A 163 -21.37 -4.49 14.13
N PRO A 164 -21.58 -3.54 15.06
CA PRO A 164 -22.01 -3.84 16.43
C PRO A 164 -23.25 -4.71 16.49
N LYS A 165 -23.32 -5.57 17.53
CA LYS A 165 -24.46 -6.47 17.70
C LYS A 165 -25.78 -5.70 17.75
N SER A 166 -26.83 -6.31 17.20
CA SER A 166 -28.19 -5.75 17.14
C SER A 166 -28.74 -5.30 18.50
N THR A 167 -28.25 -5.84 19.62
CA THR A 167 -28.61 -5.40 20.97
C THR A 167 -28.22 -3.95 21.29
N ILE A 168 -27.17 -3.42 20.65
CA ILE A 168 -26.68 -2.05 20.86
C ILE A 168 -26.77 -1.18 19.60
N ALA A 169 -26.78 -1.80 18.42
CA ALA A 169 -26.76 -1.10 17.13
C ALA A 169 -27.96 -0.18 16.87
N HIS A 170 -29.12 -0.44 17.46
CA HIS A 170 -30.34 0.35 17.21
C HIS A 170 -30.39 1.69 17.98
N ASN A 171 -29.42 1.95 18.86
CA ASN A 171 -29.37 3.14 19.68
C ASN A 171 -27.99 3.79 19.56
N GLU A 172 -27.90 4.76 18.65
CA GLU A 172 -26.68 5.54 18.35
C GLU A 172 -26.03 6.08 19.63
N TYR A 173 -26.82 6.63 20.55
CA TYR A 173 -26.31 7.18 21.81
C TYR A 173 -25.63 6.10 22.67
N THR A 174 -26.28 4.95 22.85
CA THR A 174 -25.71 3.82 23.59
C THR A 174 -24.45 3.31 22.92
N LEU A 175 -24.43 3.24 21.59
CA LEU A 175 -23.27 2.80 20.82
C LEU A 175 -22.09 3.77 20.99
N ARG A 176 -22.32 5.08 20.84
CA ARG A 176 -21.33 6.14 21.06
C ARG A 176 -20.78 6.14 22.49
N LEU A 177 -21.63 5.89 23.48
CA LEU A 177 -21.20 5.71 24.87
C LEU A 177 -20.28 4.48 25.03
N VAL A 178 -20.59 3.35 24.39
CA VAL A 178 -19.74 2.14 24.42
C VAL A 178 -18.36 2.42 23.80
N TYR A 179 -18.30 3.11 22.66
CA TYR A 179 -17.03 3.54 22.05
C TYR A 179 -16.24 4.51 22.93
N SER A 180 -16.93 5.47 23.56
CA SER A 180 -16.32 6.41 24.51
C SER A 180 -15.68 5.69 25.71
N ILE A 181 -16.39 4.70 26.29
CA ILE A 181 -15.90 3.86 27.38
C ILE A 181 -14.67 3.07 26.93
N ALA A 182 -14.68 2.51 25.71
CA ALA A 182 -13.53 1.77 25.17
C ALA A 182 -12.29 2.68 25.03
N CYS A 183 -12.44 3.89 24.47
CA CYS A 183 -11.36 4.88 24.35
C CYS A 183 -10.73 5.19 25.71
N VAL A 184 -11.55 5.47 26.72
CA VAL A 184 -11.08 5.76 28.09
C VAL A 184 -10.37 4.56 28.72
N ILE A 185 -10.89 3.34 28.53
CA ILE A 185 -10.25 2.13 29.08
C ILE A 185 -8.89 1.89 28.42
N VAL A 186 -8.79 2.02 27.09
CA VAL A 186 -7.53 1.87 26.35
C VAL A 186 -6.48 2.86 26.87
N LEU A 187 -6.85 4.14 26.99
CA LEU A 187 -5.93 5.17 27.47
C LEU A 187 -5.56 4.97 28.96
N ALA A 188 -6.52 4.58 29.81
CA ALA A 188 -6.26 4.28 31.22
C ALA A 188 -5.29 3.10 31.37
N MET A 189 -5.46 2.04 30.56
CA MET A 189 -4.54 0.91 30.55
C MET A 189 -3.12 1.34 30.17
N TYR A 190 -2.96 2.21 29.17
CA TYR A 190 -1.68 2.81 28.82
C TYR A 190 -1.06 3.60 30.00
N LYS A 191 -1.85 4.50 30.61
CA LYS A 191 -1.39 5.38 31.69
C LYS A 191 -0.91 4.65 32.94
N LEU A 192 -1.46 3.46 33.24
CA LEU A 192 -1.02 2.62 34.38
C LEU A 192 0.45 2.18 34.27
N PHE A 193 1.01 2.13 33.06
CA PHE A 193 2.38 1.69 32.79
C PHE A 193 3.32 2.81 32.36
N ILE A 194 2.90 4.07 32.46
CA ILE A 194 3.80 5.21 32.27
C ILE A 194 4.84 5.24 33.41
N PRO A 195 6.14 5.38 33.09
CA PRO A 195 7.18 5.48 34.10
C PRO A 195 7.08 6.80 34.88
N LYS A 196 7.54 6.80 36.15
CA LYS A 196 7.55 8.02 36.99
C LYS A 196 8.55 9.07 36.50
N THR A 197 9.59 8.63 35.80
CA THR A 197 10.71 9.44 35.31
C THR A 197 11.23 8.80 34.03
N GLY A 198 11.54 9.62 33.02
CA GLY A 198 11.99 9.16 31.71
C GLY A 198 10.85 8.94 30.72
N ASP A 199 11.22 8.63 29.48
CA ASP A 199 10.28 8.50 28.36
C ASP A 199 9.50 7.19 28.42
N TYR A 200 8.30 7.20 27.82
CA TYR A 200 7.50 5.99 27.69
C TYR A 200 8.21 4.97 26.80
N ASN A 201 8.32 3.73 27.26
CA ASN A 201 8.89 2.63 26.50
C ASN A 201 7.80 1.62 26.14
N LEU A 202 7.51 1.52 24.85
CA LEU A 202 6.43 0.70 24.32
C LEU A 202 6.54 -0.78 24.74
N THR A 203 7.76 -1.31 24.82
CA THR A 203 8.04 -2.71 25.21
C THR A 203 7.75 -3.00 26.68
N SER A 204 7.62 -1.96 27.50
CA SER A 204 7.25 -2.10 28.92
C SER A 204 5.74 -2.25 29.13
N ASN A 205 4.94 -2.05 28.08
CA ASN A 205 3.50 -2.24 28.14
C ASN A 205 3.13 -3.73 27.94
N PRO A 206 2.53 -4.39 28.94
CA PRO A 206 2.16 -5.80 28.81
C PRO A 206 1.06 -6.06 27.75
N TYR A 207 0.37 -5.02 27.30
CA TYR A 207 -0.72 -5.09 26.33
C TYR A 207 -0.32 -4.71 24.91
N LEU A 208 0.97 -4.45 24.63
CA LEU A 208 1.45 -4.04 23.30
C LEU A 208 0.93 -4.94 22.17
N HIS A 209 1.10 -6.26 22.31
CA HIS A 209 0.60 -7.24 21.33
C HIS A 209 -0.92 -7.15 21.10
N TYR A 210 -1.67 -6.94 22.18
CA TYR A 210 -3.13 -6.81 22.10
C TYR A 210 -3.54 -5.49 21.45
N PHE A 211 -2.86 -4.38 21.76
CA PHE A 211 -3.11 -3.07 21.14
C PHE A 211 -2.88 -3.10 19.63
N LEU A 212 -1.81 -3.76 19.17
CA LEU A 212 -1.57 -3.97 17.74
C LEU A 212 -2.68 -4.78 17.08
N LYS A 213 -3.08 -5.91 17.69
CA LYS A 213 -4.19 -6.73 17.17
C LYS A 213 -5.49 -5.92 17.08
N LEU A 214 -5.79 -5.16 18.13
CA LEU A 214 -7.01 -4.38 18.20
C LEU A 214 -7.03 -3.23 17.18
N TRP A 215 -5.89 -2.57 16.96
CA TRP A 215 -5.75 -1.55 15.93
C TRP A 215 -6.02 -2.15 14.53
N LYS A 216 -5.54 -3.36 14.25
CA LYS A 216 -5.84 -4.08 12.99
C LYS A 216 -7.32 -4.45 12.86
N CYS A 217 -7.98 -4.89 13.94
CA CYS A 217 -9.42 -5.15 13.92
C CYS A 217 -10.20 -3.90 13.49
N HIS A 218 -9.93 -2.74 14.09
CA HIS A 218 -10.61 -1.50 13.71
C HIS A 218 -10.21 -1.00 12.31
N THR A 219 -8.98 -1.24 11.88
CA THR A 219 -8.56 -0.94 10.50
C THR A 219 -9.33 -1.79 9.48
N ASN A 220 -9.49 -3.10 9.72
CA ASN A 220 -10.32 -3.96 8.85
C ASN A 220 -11.79 -3.53 8.84
N ILE A 221 -12.36 -3.11 9.98
CA ILE A 221 -13.72 -2.58 10.04
C ILE A 221 -13.85 -1.31 9.18
N ILE A 222 -12.86 -0.42 9.25
CA ILE A 222 -12.85 0.81 8.46
C ILE A 222 -12.78 0.50 6.96
N LEU A 223 -11.88 -0.41 6.56
CA LEU A 223 -11.78 -0.88 5.18
C LEU A 223 -13.10 -1.44 4.64
N LEU A 224 -13.79 -2.26 5.43
CA LEU A 224 -15.10 -2.82 5.06
C LEU A 224 -16.15 -1.73 4.85
N GLY A 225 -16.19 -0.71 5.71
CA GLY A 225 -17.13 0.40 5.58
C GLY A 225 -16.83 1.30 4.38
N LEU A 226 -15.57 1.73 4.21
CA LEU A 226 -15.15 2.58 3.09
C LEU A 226 -15.31 1.87 1.74
N GLU A 227 -15.18 0.55 1.67
CA GLU A 227 -15.46 -0.20 0.44
C GLU A 227 -16.94 -0.17 0.06
N ILE A 228 -17.85 -0.20 1.04
CA ILE A 228 -19.29 -0.07 0.79
C ILE A 228 -19.60 1.35 0.29
N ASP A 229 -19.07 2.35 0.96
CA ASP A 229 -19.27 3.76 0.63
C ASP A 229 -18.83 4.09 -0.80
N ARG A 230 -17.57 3.81 -1.14
CA ARG A 230 -17.03 4.00 -2.51
C ARG A 230 -17.84 3.26 -3.58
N ARG A 231 -18.42 2.10 -3.24
CA ARG A 231 -19.28 1.36 -4.16
C ARG A 231 -20.62 2.05 -4.36
N LEU A 232 -21.24 2.54 -3.29
CA LEU A 232 -22.50 3.28 -3.38
C LEU A 232 -22.30 4.58 -4.16
N GLU A 233 -21.22 5.31 -3.92
CA GLU A 233 -20.82 6.49 -4.68
C GLU A 233 -20.71 6.17 -6.19
N PHE A 234 -20.00 5.10 -6.54
CA PHE A 234 -19.86 4.65 -7.92
C PHE A 234 -21.21 4.29 -8.57
N LEU A 235 -22.06 3.54 -7.84
CA LEU A 235 -23.40 3.16 -8.33
C LEU A 235 -24.33 4.37 -8.48
N ASN A 236 -24.24 5.34 -7.57
CA ASN A 236 -24.97 6.60 -7.61
C ASN A 236 -24.60 7.40 -8.85
N HIS A 237 -23.31 7.52 -9.13
CA HIS A 237 -22.82 8.17 -10.33
C HIS A 237 -23.26 7.45 -11.63
N GLU A 238 -23.26 6.11 -11.67
CA GLU A 238 -23.70 5.35 -12.85
C GLU A 238 -25.22 5.38 -13.09
N ARG A 239 -26.02 5.30 -12.01
CA ARG A 239 -27.48 5.14 -12.07
C ARG A 239 -28.23 6.47 -11.95
N GLY A 240 -27.54 7.55 -11.58
CA GLY A 240 -28.17 8.83 -11.20
C GLY A 240 -29.05 8.67 -9.96
N THR A 241 -28.61 7.86 -9.01
CA THR A 241 -29.27 7.65 -7.71
C THR A 241 -28.52 8.38 -6.61
N HIS A 242 -29.18 8.57 -5.46
CA HIS A 242 -28.60 9.14 -4.25
C HIS A 242 -28.84 8.15 -3.10
N GLU A 243 -28.29 6.94 -3.22
CA GLU A 243 -28.31 5.95 -2.14
C GLU A 243 -27.21 6.29 -1.14
N GLU A 244 -27.61 6.64 0.09
CA GLU A 244 -26.68 6.93 1.19
C GLU A 244 -26.05 5.66 1.77
N THR A 245 -24.88 5.82 2.37
CA THR A 245 -24.24 4.78 3.15
C THR A 245 -25.14 4.38 4.33
N PRO A 246 -25.34 3.07 4.62
CA PRO A 246 -26.24 2.69 5.71
C PRO A 246 -25.78 3.27 7.05
N MET A 247 -26.68 3.93 7.80
CA MET A 247 -26.38 4.53 9.12
C MET A 247 -25.56 3.65 10.08
N ILE A 248 -25.82 2.33 10.09
CA ILE A 248 -25.06 1.40 10.94
C ILE A 248 -23.58 1.30 10.53
N VAL A 249 -23.27 1.45 9.25
CA VAL A 249 -21.91 1.50 8.72
C VAL A 249 -21.24 2.79 9.19
N GLU A 250 -21.88 3.95 9.00
CA GLU A 250 -21.35 5.23 9.49
C GLU A 250 -21.09 5.23 11.00
N ASP A 251 -22.05 4.81 11.82
CA ASP A 251 -21.91 4.74 13.28
C ASP A 251 -20.75 3.83 13.69
N THR A 252 -20.54 2.74 12.93
CA THR A 252 -19.43 1.82 13.12
C THR A 252 -18.10 2.46 12.74
N LEU A 253 -18.04 3.27 11.67
CA LEU A 253 -16.86 4.01 11.23
C LEU A 253 -16.50 5.13 12.21
N LYS A 254 -17.48 5.94 12.64
CA LYS A 254 -17.34 6.99 13.67
C LYS A 254 -16.73 6.39 14.95
N GLY A 255 -17.31 5.29 15.43
CA GLY A 255 -16.82 4.57 16.60
C GLY A 255 -15.44 3.94 16.45
N SER A 256 -15.22 3.17 15.39
CA SER A 256 -13.97 2.43 15.18
C SER A 256 -12.77 3.35 14.93
N SER A 257 -12.97 4.45 14.20
CA SER A 257 -11.93 5.47 14.01
C SER A 257 -11.49 6.10 15.34
N SER A 258 -12.41 6.32 16.29
CA SER A 258 -12.05 6.86 17.61
C SER A 258 -11.16 5.93 18.45
N ILE A 259 -11.47 4.63 18.50
CA ILE A 259 -10.63 3.65 19.22
C ILE A 259 -9.28 3.51 18.51
N ARG A 260 -9.30 3.43 17.17
CA ARG A 260 -8.10 3.37 16.34
C ARG A 260 -7.18 4.56 16.59
N TYR A 261 -7.72 5.78 16.67
CA TYR A 261 -7.00 7.00 17.02
C TYR A 261 -6.27 6.86 18.36
N VAL A 262 -6.97 6.46 19.43
CA VAL A 262 -6.34 6.31 20.76
C VAL A 262 -5.21 5.27 20.73
N LEU A 263 -5.42 4.15 20.03
CA LEU A 263 -4.40 3.11 19.88
C LEU A 263 -3.18 3.59 19.10
N ALA A 264 -3.39 4.26 17.97
CA ALA A 264 -2.31 4.82 17.16
C ALA A 264 -1.50 5.86 17.94
N TRP A 265 -2.19 6.74 18.66
CA TRP A 265 -1.53 7.71 19.55
C TRP A 265 -0.62 7.02 20.57
N ILE A 266 -1.10 5.95 21.25
CA ILE A 266 -0.31 5.16 22.21
C ILE A 266 0.91 4.53 21.53
N LEU A 267 0.73 3.93 20.35
CA LEU A 267 1.80 3.25 19.61
C LEU A 267 2.86 4.25 19.12
N ASN A 268 2.44 5.47 18.75
CA ASN A 268 3.31 6.54 18.27
C ASN A 268 4.07 7.28 19.39
N GLN A 269 3.83 6.99 20.68
CA GLN A 269 4.62 7.55 21.80
C GLN A 269 6.08 7.06 21.86
N ASN A 270 6.58 6.40 20.82
CA ASN A 270 7.95 5.88 20.73
C ASN A 270 8.84 6.89 19.99
N PRO A 271 10.07 7.19 20.47
CA PRO A 271 10.96 8.14 19.80
C PRO A 271 11.25 7.90 18.32
N SER A 272 11.12 6.67 17.80
CA SER A 272 11.26 6.37 16.37
C SER A 272 10.06 6.81 15.51
N SER A 273 8.95 7.25 16.10
CA SER A 273 7.78 7.77 15.37
C SER A 273 7.99 9.22 14.89
N THR A 274 9.07 9.88 15.31
CA THR A 274 9.46 11.21 14.79
C THR A 274 10.14 11.09 13.44
N GLY A 275 9.32 11.09 12.39
CA GLY A 275 9.78 11.02 11.01
C GLY A 275 8.88 11.80 10.08
N ILE A 276 8.88 13.13 10.22
CA ILE A 276 8.86 14.16 9.16
C ILE A 276 9.28 15.45 9.89
N ASP A 277 10.58 15.74 9.89
CA ASP A 277 11.02 17.12 10.08
C ASP A 277 10.58 17.87 8.81
N THR A 278 9.41 18.49 8.84
CA THR A 278 9.16 19.60 7.93
C THR A 278 10.14 20.68 8.37
N GLU A 279 11.17 20.92 7.57
CA GLU A 279 12.02 22.10 7.74
C GLU A 279 11.11 23.33 7.67
N SER A 280 10.75 23.87 8.84
CA SER A 280 10.20 25.21 8.91
C SER A 280 11.31 26.17 8.48
N GLU A 281 11.12 26.89 7.38
CA GLU A 281 12.10 27.79 6.75
C GLU A 281 12.62 28.92 7.66
N ASP A 282 12.07 29.11 8.85
CA ASP A 282 12.46 30.21 9.75
C ASP A 282 13.33 29.72 10.91
N GLY A 283 14.66 29.81 10.69
CA GLY A 283 15.73 29.53 11.65
C GLY A 283 15.78 30.44 12.89
N SER A 284 14.67 30.57 13.62
CA SER A 284 14.62 31.27 14.91
C SER A 284 14.64 30.27 16.07
N ASN A 285 15.84 30.03 16.59
CA ASN A 285 16.06 29.36 17.87
C ASN A 285 15.61 30.28 19.01
N LEU A 286 14.33 30.27 19.39
CA LEU A 286 13.88 30.63 20.75
C LEU A 286 12.43 30.26 21.03
N ASP A 287 12.08 28.96 21.07
CA ASP A 287 11.26 28.40 22.15
C ASP A 287 11.22 26.87 22.07
N LYS A 288 11.69 26.23 23.15
CA LYS A 288 11.43 24.81 23.39
C LYS A 288 9.96 24.67 23.79
N LEU A 289 9.03 24.61 22.83
CA LEU A 289 7.68 24.03 22.93
C LEU A 289 6.89 24.38 21.65
N GLN A 290 7.04 23.60 20.58
CA GLN A 290 6.02 23.41 19.54
C GLN A 290 6.54 22.38 18.55
N ASN A 291 6.25 21.11 18.84
CA ASN A 291 6.32 20.04 17.84
C ASN A 291 5.29 20.34 16.74
N PRO A 292 5.56 20.04 15.45
CA PRO A 292 4.61 20.30 14.36
C PRO A 292 3.34 19.43 14.38
N ILE A 293 3.16 18.56 15.37
CA ILE A 293 1.94 17.80 15.62
C ILE A 293 1.76 17.80 17.15
N ASP A 294 0.76 18.51 17.66
CA ASP A 294 0.35 18.33 19.06
C ASP A 294 -0.47 17.03 19.13
N GLU A 295 0.20 15.89 19.03
CA GLU A 295 -0.39 14.56 18.79
C GLU A 295 -1.50 14.18 19.79
N GLY A 296 -1.52 14.78 20.98
CA GLY A 296 -2.57 14.56 21.98
C GLY A 296 -3.58 15.69 22.15
N ILE A 297 -3.65 16.67 21.23
CA ILE A 297 -4.52 17.84 21.39
C ILE A 297 -6.00 17.43 21.46
N ASP A 298 -6.44 16.54 20.57
CA ASP A 298 -7.82 16.06 20.53
C ASP A 298 -8.16 15.25 21.79
N LEU A 299 -7.22 14.41 22.25
CA LEU A 299 -7.40 13.59 23.46
C LEU A 299 -7.53 14.42 24.74
N ARG A 300 -6.99 15.65 24.76
CA ARG A 300 -6.99 16.56 25.92
C ARG A 300 -8.08 17.61 25.85
N ASN A 301 -8.41 18.10 24.64
CA ASN A 301 -9.21 19.30 24.45
C ASN A 301 -10.61 19.02 23.87
N GLU A 302 -10.89 17.81 23.38
CA GLU A 302 -12.24 17.45 22.95
C GLU A 302 -12.95 16.64 24.04
N THR A 303 -14.25 16.90 24.23
CA THR A 303 -15.06 16.16 25.22
C THR A 303 -15.10 14.68 24.82
N VAL A 304 -15.10 13.76 25.79
CA VAL A 304 -15.02 12.31 25.51
C VAL A 304 -16.11 11.84 24.54
N PHE A 305 -17.31 12.42 24.67
CA PHE A 305 -18.44 12.05 23.83
C PHE A 305 -18.27 12.61 22.42
N ASN A 306 -17.80 13.87 22.26
CA ASN A 306 -17.51 14.49 20.96
C ASN A 306 -16.31 13.89 20.25
N PHE A 307 -15.30 13.42 20.99
CA PHE A 307 -14.12 12.77 20.42
C PHE A 307 -14.45 11.57 19.52
N VAL A 308 -15.57 10.89 19.74
CA VAL A 308 -16.04 9.80 18.86
C VAL A 308 -16.37 10.30 17.45
N GLN A 309 -16.80 11.55 17.30
CA GLN A 309 -17.13 12.15 16.01
C GLN A 309 -15.85 12.51 15.23
N PRO A 310 -15.66 12.00 14.00
CA PRO A 310 -14.49 12.30 13.19
C PRO A 310 -14.26 13.79 12.93
N LEU A 311 -15.32 14.53 12.63
CA LEU A 311 -15.28 15.97 12.34
C LEU A 311 -14.91 16.84 13.55
N ALA A 312 -15.05 16.32 14.78
CA ALA A 312 -14.64 17.04 15.98
C ALA A 312 -13.11 17.01 16.21
N ARG A 313 -12.38 16.10 15.54
CA ARG A 313 -10.94 15.89 15.74
C ARG A 313 -10.12 16.76 14.78
N LYS A 314 -9.20 17.55 15.33
CA LYS A 314 -8.40 18.53 14.58
C LYS A 314 -7.16 17.92 13.95
N ASN A 315 -6.57 16.89 14.57
CA ASN A 315 -5.40 16.25 13.98
C ASN A 315 -5.79 15.48 12.72
N THR A 316 -4.98 15.64 11.69
CA THR A 316 -5.07 14.86 10.45
C THR A 316 -4.45 13.48 10.66
N ASN A 317 -5.07 12.42 10.14
CA ASN A 317 -4.55 11.04 10.17
C ASN A 317 -4.22 10.52 11.59
N GLY A 318 -4.96 10.92 12.62
CA GLY A 318 -4.62 10.57 14.00
C GLY A 318 -4.68 9.07 14.34
N GLY A 319 -5.34 8.23 13.51
CA GLY A 319 -5.36 6.78 13.63
C GLY A 319 -4.26 6.04 12.87
N ALA A 320 -3.36 6.74 12.17
CA ALA A 320 -2.25 6.13 11.44
C ALA A 320 -1.06 5.77 12.36
N ILE A 321 -0.44 4.61 12.11
CA ILE A 321 0.82 4.24 12.76
C ILE A 321 1.99 4.85 11.99
N LEU A 322 2.81 5.62 12.70
CA LEU A 322 4.04 6.27 12.19
C LEU A 322 5.31 5.57 12.70
N LEU A 323 5.16 4.62 13.62
CA LEU A 323 6.24 3.88 14.24
C LEU A 323 6.91 2.89 13.27
N ASP A 324 8.24 2.93 13.16
CA ASP A 324 9.03 1.82 12.61
C ASP A 324 8.88 0.55 13.47
N MET A 325 8.26 -0.47 12.86
CA MET A 325 7.97 -1.74 13.55
C MET A 325 9.14 -2.71 13.55
N ARG A 326 10.24 -2.49 12.81
CA ARG A 326 11.36 -3.45 12.69
C ARG A 326 11.88 -3.89 14.06
N LEU A 327 12.23 -2.94 14.92
CA LEU A 327 12.71 -3.23 16.27
C LEU A 327 11.58 -3.61 17.23
N VAL A 328 10.34 -3.16 16.98
CA VAL A 328 9.16 -3.64 17.71
C VAL A 328 8.99 -5.14 17.50
N SER A 329 9.14 -5.64 16.27
CA SER A 329 9.09 -7.07 15.94
C SER A 329 10.14 -7.87 16.72
N ILE A 330 11.38 -7.35 16.78
CA ILE A 330 12.45 -7.96 17.56
C ILE A 330 12.12 -7.95 19.06
N ALA A 331 11.57 -6.85 19.59
CA ALA A 331 11.13 -6.76 20.97
C ALA A 331 10.01 -7.75 21.30
N LEU A 332 9.02 -7.90 20.42
CA LEU A 332 7.93 -8.87 20.55
C LEU A 332 8.49 -10.30 20.53
N LEU A 333 9.47 -10.59 19.65
CA LEU A 333 10.17 -11.88 19.66
C LEU A 333 10.88 -12.13 20.99
N ILE A 334 11.59 -11.14 21.53
CA ILE A 334 12.26 -11.25 22.84
C ILE A 334 11.24 -11.51 23.94
N LEU A 335 10.21 -10.68 24.05
CA LEU A 335 9.20 -10.70 25.12
C LEU A 335 8.36 -11.99 25.09
N TYR A 336 8.06 -12.50 23.89
CA TYR A 336 7.15 -13.61 23.68
C TYR A 336 7.84 -14.88 23.19
N SER A 337 9.17 -14.92 23.21
CA SER A 337 9.98 -16.11 22.98
C SER A 337 9.64 -17.23 23.98
N GLY A 338 8.63 -18.03 23.66
CA GLY A 338 8.18 -19.16 24.49
C GLY A 338 6.71 -19.12 24.90
N THR A 339 5.98 -18.04 24.65
CA THR A 339 4.54 -17.90 24.94
C THR A 339 3.77 -17.61 23.64
N SER A 340 2.70 -18.34 23.37
CA SER A 340 1.71 -17.96 22.34
C SER A 340 0.44 -17.56 23.07
N PHE A 341 -0.19 -16.46 22.66
CA PHE A 341 -1.43 -15.97 23.27
C PHE A 341 -2.67 -16.58 22.62
N THR A 342 -2.54 -17.04 21.38
CA THR A 342 -3.58 -17.69 20.55
C THR A 342 -3.63 -19.21 20.70
N ALA A 343 -2.56 -19.86 21.20
CA ALA A 343 -2.47 -21.33 21.30
C ALA A 343 -3.56 -22.02 22.15
N GLY A 344 -4.44 -21.25 22.82
CA GLY A 344 -5.59 -21.75 23.56
C GLY A 344 -6.98 -21.41 23.00
N VAL A 345 -7.13 -20.50 22.03
CA VAL A 345 -8.47 -20.03 21.58
C VAL A 345 -8.91 -20.69 20.27
N TYR A 346 -8.00 -20.92 19.32
CA TYR A 346 -8.36 -21.46 18.00
C TYR A 346 -8.33 -22.99 17.90
N GLN A 347 -8.17 -23.73 19.00
CA GLN A 347 -8.09 -25.19 18.89
C GLN A 347 -9.44 -25.89 18.67
N ILE A 348 -10.62 -25.32 18.93
CA ILE A 348 -11.87 -26.13 18.93
C ILE A 348 -13.15 -25.44 18.39
N ASP A 349 -13.23 -24.13 18.10
CA ASP A 349 -14.51 -23.51 17.67
C ASP A 349 -14.67 -23.36 16.12
N ASP A 350 -15.11 -24.46 15.51
CA ASP A 350 -16.26 -24.63 14.58
C ASP A 350 -16.53 -23.80 13.30
N ASN A 351 -15.65 -22.92 12.79
CA ASN A 351 -15.85 -22.36 11.44
C ASN A 351 -14.73 -22.77 10.45
N PRO A 352 -15.03 -23.52 9.37
CA PRO A 352 -14.04 -23.84 8.34
C PRO A 352 -13.50 -22.55 7.71
N SER A 353 -12.19 -22.47 7.48
CA SER A 353 -11.60 -21.36 6.73
C SER A 353 -12.26 -21.21 5.37
N VAL A 354 -12.55 -19.98 4.97
CA VAL A 354 -13.22 -19.66 3.70
C VAL A 354 -12.30 -19.97 2.52
N ASN A 355 -10.99 -19.77 2.68
CA ASN A 355 -9.96 -20.03 1.68
C ASN A 355 -8.66 -20.58 2.30
N GLU A 356 -7.73 -20.98 1.42
CA GLU A 356 -6.43 -21.54 1.81
C GLU A 356 -5.52 -20.53 2.52
N ASP A 357 -5.63 -19.25 2.14
CA ASP A 357 -4.90 -18.14 2.76
C ASP A 357 -5.30 -17.93 4.23
N GLN A 358 -6.61 -17.85 4.52
CA GLN A 358 -7.12 -17.78 5.90
C GLN A 358 -6.72 -19.01 6.71
N ALA A 359 -6.71 -20.21 6.10
CA ALA A 359 -6.23 -21.42 6.77
C ALA A 359 -4.73 -21.34 7.13
N SER A 360 -3.90 -20.82 6.21
CA SER A 360 -2.47 -20.59 6.44
C SER A 360 -2.23 -19.55 7.55
N ARG A 361 -2.94 -18.42 7.51
CA ARG A 361 -2.83 -17.37 8.54
C ARG A 361 -3.30 -17.82 9.91
N ARG A 362 -4.42 -18.58 9.99
CA ARG A 362 -4.85 -19.21 11.26
C ARG A 362 -3.80 -20.19 11.79
N LEU A 363 -3.18 -20.98 10.91
CA LEU A 363 -2.10 -21.87 11.30
C LEU A 363 -0.88 -21.09 11.81
N ASN A 364 -0.55 -19.96 11.20
CA ASN A 364 0.51 -19.07 11.66
C ASN A 364 0.19 -18.47 13.02
N GLN A 365 -1.02 -17.91 13.20
CA GLN A 365 -1.45 -17.44 14.52
C GLN A 365 -1.38 -18.54 15.58
N SER A 366 -1.61 -19.82 15.26
CA SER A 366 -1.49 -20.91 16.24
C SER A 366 -0.06 -21.24 16.73
N LYS A 367 0.98 -20.71 16.07
CA LYS A 367 2.39 -20.98 16.37
C LYS A 367 3.05 -19.76 17.01
N LYS A 368 3.84 -19.99 18.06
CA LYS A 368 4.49 -18.93 18.89
C LYS A 368 5.27 -17.85 18.12
N VAL A 369 5.95 -18.22 17.04
CA VAL A 369 6.80 -17.30 16.26
C VAL A 369 6.02 -16.70 15.09
N SER A 370 5.29 -17.56 14.37
CA SER A 370 4.47 -17.14 13.22
C SER A 370 3.32 -16.21 13.62
N GLU A 371 2.84 -16.23 14.87
CA GLU A 371 1.85 -15.30 15.40
C GLU A 371 2.35 -13.85 15.36
N ILE A 372 3.62 -13.62 15.74
CA ILE A 372 4.25 -12.30 15.71
C ILE A 372 4.42 -11.85 14.25
N GLY A 373 4.82 -12.78 13.38
CA GLY A 373 4.82 -12.60 11.93
C GLY A 373 3.51 -12.07 11.40
N ASP A 374 2.45 -12.84 11.61
CA ASP A 374 1.09 -12.56 11.12
C ASP A 374 0.54 -11.21 11.61
N ILE A 375 0.86 -10.81 12.85
CA ILE A 375 0.47 -9.50 13.38
C ILE A 375 1.11 -8.35 12.60
N LEU A 376 2.31 -8.54 12.07
CA LEU A 376 3.06 -7.50 11.35
C LEU A 376 2.72 -7.46 9.85
N ILE A 377 2.12 -8.51 9.30
CA ILE A 377 1.58 -8.50 7.93
C ILE A 377 0.40 -7.53 7.90
N ASP A 378 0.27 -6.74 6.85
CA ASP A 378 -0.88 -5.83 6.66
C ASP A 378 -1.00 -4.74 7.73
N LEU A 379 0.13 -4.26 8.25
CA LEU A 379 0.17 -2.97 8.94
C LEU A 379 0.25 -1.87 7.89
N GLU A 380 -0.76 -1.02 7.87
CA GLU A 380 -0.83 0.12 6.97
C GLU A 380 -0.17 1.32 7.64
N TYR A 381 1.02 1.68 7.15
CA TYR A 381 1.81 2.78 7.68
C TYR A 381 1.38 4.11 7.05
N ALA A 382 1.25 5.15 7.87
CA ALA A 382 0.92 6.50 7.41
C ALA A 382 -0.30 6.54 6.45
N ASP A 383 -1.30 5.70 6.71
CA ASP A 383 -2.56 5.68 5.96
C ASP A 383 -3.39 6.97 6.18
N ARG A 384 -4.42 7.15 5.34
CA ARG A 384 -5.32 8.30 5.39
C ARG A 384 -6.77 7.96 5.68
N PHE A 385 -7.04 6.80 6.30
CA PHE A 385 -8.42 6.35 6.48
C PHE A 385 -9.27 7.25 7.35
N ASP A 386 -8.68 7.93 8.34
CA ASP A 386 -9.43 8.88 9.15
C ASP A 386 -9.87 10.11 8.35
N GLU A 387 -9.12 10.50 7.32
CA GLU A 387 -9.51 11.59 6.41
C GLU A 387 -10.56 11.09 5.41
N ASP A 388 -10.41 9.89 4.86
CA ASP A 388 -11.46 9.28 4.02
C ASP A 388 -12.81 9.23 4.76
N ILE A 389 -12.82 8.91 6.05
CA ILE A 389 -14.04 8.94 6.88
C ILE A 389 -14.56 10.37 7.09
N LYS A 390 -13.69 11.37 7.28
CA LYS A 390 -14.12 12.77 7.40
C LYS A 390 -14.75 13.23 6.09
N TYR A 391 -14.11 12.98 4.96
CA TYR A 391 -14.63 13.30 3.63
C TYR A 391 -16.00 12.66 3.41
N MET A 392 -16.14 11.36 3.69
CA MET A 392 -17.42 10.65 3.62
C MET A 392 -18.54 11.37 4.40
N LEU A 393 -18.23 11.90 5.59
CA LEU A 393 -19.21 12.54 6.46
C LEU A 393 -19.40 14.06 6.21
N GLU A 394 -18.48 14.74 5.54
CA GLU A 394 -18.60 16.17 5.21
C GLU A 394 -19.63 16.39 4.10
N TYR A 395 -19.69 15.50 3.11
CA TYR A 395 -20.67 15.59 2.01
C TYR A 395 -22.13 15.48 2.48
N ASP A 396 -22.41 14.78 3.57
CA ASP A 396 -23.76 14.64 4.11
C ASP A 396 -24.32 15.96 4.70
N TYR A 397 -23.45 16.93 5.05
CA TYR A 397 -23.88 18.21 5.64
C TYR A 397 -24.13 19.31 4.61
N ASP A 398 -23.55 19.21 3.42
CA ASP A 398 -23.66 20.26 2.39
C ASP A 398 -24.95 20.16 1.53
N GLU A 399 -25.64 19.01 1.53
CA GLU A 399 -26.89 18.83 0.76
C GLU A 399 -28.15 19.38 1.48
N GLU A 400 -28.10 19.72 2.78
CA GLU A 400 -29.27 20.25 3.52
C GLU A 400 -29.43 21.78 3.48
N GLU A 401 -28.46 22.55 2.96
CA GLU A 401 -28.50 24.03 3.01
C GLU A 401 -28.74 24.79 1.68
N ASP A 402 -28.77 24.16 0.50
CA ASP A 402 -28.85 24.90 -0.79
C ASP A 402 -30.17 24.76 -1.59
N ASP A 403 -31.29 24.50 -0.91
CA ASP A 403 -32.63 24.56 -1.51
C ASP A 403 -33.45 25.72 -0.90
N GLY A 404 -32.94 26.95 -1.01
CA GLY A 404 -33.62 28.13 -0.44
C GLY A 404 -33.14 29.49 -0.92
N GLU A 405 -33.75 29.97 -2.01
CA GLU A 405 -33.93 31.40 -2.34
C GLU A 405 -32.70 32.20 -2.83
N GLU A 406 -32.61 32.46 -4.15
CA GLU A 406 -32.77 33.82 -4.72
C GLU A 406 -32.62 33.82 -6.26
N GLU A 407 -33.73 33.56 -6.97
CA GLU A 407 -33.96 34.23 -8.25
C GLU A 407 -34.54 35.62 -7.98
N ALA A 408 -33.81 36.69 -8.32
CA ALA A 408 -34.29 37.83 -9.13
C ALA A 408 -33.43 39.10 -8.96
N ALA A 409 -32.74 39.52 -10.03
CA ALA A 409 -32.73 40.93 -10.46
C ALA A 409 -32.07 41.07 -11.84
N ALA A 410 -32.87 40.89 -12.90
CA ALA A 410 -32.60 41.52 -14.19
C ALA A 410 -33.09 42.97 -14.13
N GLY A 411 -32.23 43.93 -14.50
CA GLY A 411 -32.56 45.34 -14.59
C GLY A 411 -31.51 46.10 -15.38
N GLU A 412 -31.82 46.30 -16.66
CA GLU A 412 -31.11 47.14 -17.64
C GLU A 412 -31.00 48.60 -17.16
N ASP A 413 -29.92 49.30 -17.54
CA ASP A 413 -30.03 50.64 -18.18
C ASP A 413 -28.67 51.13 -18.69
N GLU A 414 -28.65 51.41 -20.01
CA GLU A 414 -27.63 52.17 -20.74
C GLU A 414 -27.73 53.67 -20.40
N GLU A 415 -26.60 54.41 -20.43
CA GLU A 415 -26.43 55.63 -21.27
C GLU A 415 -25.07 56.31 -20.99
N ASP A 416 -24.11 55.97 -21.84
CA ASP A 416 -23.30 56.85 -22.70
C ASP A 416 -23.15 58.36 -22.40
N LYS A 417 -21.89 58.84 -22.30
CA LYS A 417 -21.32 59.90 -23.17
C LYS A 417 -19.85 60.24 -22.92
N SER A 418 -19.03 59.83 -23.88
CA SER A 418 -18.05 60.62 -24.66
C SER A 418 -17.17 61.70 -23.99
N ASP A 419 -15.85 61.55 -24.11
CA ASP A 419 -15.10 62.39 -25.07
C ASP A 419 -13.72 61.81 -25.44
N VAL A 420 -13.44 61.92 -26.74
CA VAL A 420 -12.42 61.23 -27.54
C VAL A 420 -11.14 62.07 -27.67
N LYS A 421 -9.95 61.43 -27.69
CA LYS A 421 -8.91 61.73 -28.69
C LYS A 421 -7.87 60.63 -28.87
N ASP A 422 -7.94 60.05 -30.06
CA ASP A 422 -7.09 59.04 -30.69
C ASP A 422 -5.59 59.37 -30.72
N THR A 423 -4.76 58.33 -30.61
CA THR A 423 -3.83 57.96 -31.69
C THR A 423 -3.69 56.44 -31.76
N ALA A 424 -3.95 55.90 -32.95
CA ALA A 424 -4.05 54.48 -33.27
C ALA A 424 -2.70 53.76 -33.42
N LYS A 425 -2.66 52.48 -33.04
CA LYS A 425 -2.37 51.36 -33.97
C LYS A 425 -2.60 49.98 -33.33
N ASP A 426 -3.62 49.33 -33.88
CA ASP A 426 -3.87 47.90 -34.07
C ASP A 426 -3.69 46.87 -32.94
N LYS A 427 -4.87 46.39 -32.54
CA LYS A 427 -5.23 45.20 -31.76
C LYS A 427 -4.68 43.89 -32.34
N LYS A 428 -4.38 42.93 -31.46
CA LYS A 428 -5.28 41.79 -31.20
C LYS A 428 -4.87 41.05 -29.94
N GLU A 429 -5.86 40.86 -29.07
CA GLU A 429 -5.85 40.00 -27.90
C GLU A 429 -5.41 38.59 -28.27
N GLY A 430 -4.41 38.08 -27.55
CA GLY A 430 -4.08 36.67 -27.50
C GLY A 430 -4.84 36.03 -26.34
N THR A 431 -5.87 35.26 -26.67
CA THR A 431 -6.38 34.18 -25.84
C THR A 431 -5.20 33.27 -25.51
N GLN A 432 -4.86 33.10 -24.23
CA GLN A 432 -3.93 32.07 -23.79
C GLN A 432 -4.57 30.72 -24.08
N LYS A 433 -4.20 30.14 -25.22
CA LYS A 433 -4.25 28.70 -25.45
C LYS A 433 -3.04 28.11 -24.75
N GLU A 434 -3.27 27.10 -23.93
CA GLU A 434 -2.27 26.13 -23.53
C GLU A 434 -1.42 25.74 -24.75
N SER A 435 -0.17 26.15 -24.69
CA SER A 435 0.84 25.79 -25.65
C SER A 435 1.24 24.34 -25.39
N GLN A 436 0.80 23.44 -26.28
CA GLN A 436 1.52 22.18 -26.50
C GLN A 436 3.01 22.47 -26.71
N PRO A 437 3.94 21.66 -26.16
CA PRO A 437 5.38 21.89 -26.29
C PRO A 437 5.82 21.49 -27.72
N SER A 438 5.63 22.40 -28.68
CA SER A 438 6.15 22.27 -30.05
C SER A 438 7.59 22.76 -30.19
N GLU A 439 8.21 23.29 -29.14
CA GLU A 439 9.55 23.91 -29.20
C GLU A 439 10.72 22.93 -28.96
N VAL A 440 10.46 21.69 -28.51
CA VAL A 440 11.53 20.70 -28.26
C VAL A 440 12.07 20.10 -29.58
N GLY A 441 11.26 20.06 -30.64
CA GLY A 441 11.63 19.46 -31.93
C GLY A 441 12.73 20.21 -32.70
N GLU A 442 12.83 21.53 -32.55
CA GLU A 442 13.88 22.34 -33.22
C GLU A 442 15.17 22.44 -32.39
N ALA A 443 15.09 22.24 -31.06
CA ALA A 443 16.26 22.30 -30.18
C ALA A 443 17.14 21.03 -30.26
N ILE A 444 16.54 19.84 -30.43
CA ILE A 444 17.28 18.56 -30.47
C ILE A 444 18.04 18.37 -31.79
N VAL A 445 17.59 18.98 -32.88
CA VAL A 445 18.28 18.94 -34.19
C VAL A 445 19.46 19.94 -34.23
N GLY A 446 19.51 20.89 -33.29
CA GLY A 446 20.45 22.01 -33.29
C GLY A 446 21.79 21.81 -32.58
N SER A 447 22.01 20.73 -31.83
CA SER A 447 23.33 20.50 -31.21
C SER A 447 24.30 19.96 -32.27
N GLY A 448 25.13 20.82 -32.84
CA GLY A 448 26.15 20.48 -33.86
C GLY A 448 27.28 19.54 -33.39
N VAL A 449 27.06 18.76 -32.34
CA VAL A 449 27.99 17.76 -31.80
C VAL A 449 27.73 16.43 -32.51
N GLN A 450 28.59 16.10 -33.48
CA GLN A 450 28.53 14.79 -34.15
C GLN A 450 29.21 13.69 -33.33
N PHE A 451 30.23 14.07 -32.57
CA PHE A 451 30.95 13.21 -31.63
C PHE A 451 31.24 14.01 -30.37
N ASP A 452 31.10 13.40 -29.19
CA ASP A 452 31.52 14.04 -27.95
C ASP A 452 33.04 13.97 -27.75
N GLU A 453 33.51 14.52 -26.63
CA GLU A 453 34.92 14.58 -26.23
C GLU A 453 35.56 13.19 -26.06
N PHE A 454 34.74 12.14 -25.93
CA PHE A 454 35.14 10.74 -25.78
C PHE A 454 34.98 9.94 -27.08
N GLY A 455 34.52 10.57 -28.16
CA GLY A 455 34.38 9.97 -29.48
C GLY A 455 33.09 9.15 -29.67
N ARG A 456 32.11 9.27 -28.77
CA ARG A 456 30.80 8.62 -28.92
C ARG A 456 29.96 9.35 -29.96
N ASP A 457 29.24 8.59 -30.78
CA ASP A 457 28.55 9.11 -31.96
C ASP A 457 27.13 9.61 -31.63
N TRP A 458 26.97 10.93 -31.63
CA TRP A 458 25.72 11.65 -31.32
C TRP A 458 24.81 11.86 -32.54
N ARG A 459 25.09 11.23 -33.68
CA ARG A 459 24.21 11.35 -34.85
C ARG A 459 22.94 10.50 -34.70
N ASP A 460 21.80 11.05 -35.10
CA ASP A 460 20.51 10.36 -35.10
C ASP A 460 20.30 9.57 -36.40
N ILE A 461 21.00 8.43 -36.51
CA ILE A 461 21.04 7.57 -37.71
C ILE A 461 20.91 6.08 -37.33
N PRO A 462 20.45 5.19 -38.21
CA PRO A 462 20.47 3.75 -37.93
C PRO A 462 21.89 3.21 -37.73
N ARG A 463 22.04 2.15 -36.91
CA ARG A 463 23.35 1.57 -36.55
C ARG A 463 23.55 0.17 -37.15
N GLY A 464 24.80 -0.16 -37.46
CA GLY A 464 25.18 -1.48 -37.99
C GLY A 464 24.42 -1.87 -39.25
N ASP A 465 23.95 -3.12 -39.32
CA ASP A 465 23.18 -3.63 -40.47
C ASP A 465 21.81 -2.94 -40.63
N ASN A 466 21.35 -2.18 -39.63
CA ASN A 466 20.08 -1.42 -39.70
C ASN A 466 20.19 -0.17 -40.59
N SER A 467 21.35 0.13 -41.16
CA SER A 467 21.48 1.19 -42.17
C SER A 467 21.03 0.73 -43.57
N GLU A 468 20.82 -0.57 -43.77
CA GLU A 468 20.50 -1.13 -45.08
C GLU A 468 19.22 -1.97 -45.04
N PHE A 469 18.46 -1.94 -46.13
CA PHE A 469 17.33 -2.83 -46.34
C PHE A 469 17.78 -4.18 -46.92
N ASN A 470 17.09 -5.26 -46.57
CA ASN A 470 17.39 -6.57 -47.09
C ASN A 470 16.93 -6.75 -48.55
N ASN A 471 17.56 -7.70 -49.25
CA ASN A 471 17.30 -7.91 -50.69
C ASN A 471 15.86 -8.33 -51.01
N LEU A 472 15.19 -9.05 -50.09
CA LEU A 472 13.81 -9.48 -50.28
C LEU A 472 12.86 -8.28 -50.30
N PHE A 473 13.02 -7.38 -49.33
CA PHE A 473 12.25 -6.15 -49.24
C PHE A 473 12.49 -5.22 -50.43
N VAL A 474 13.77 -4.99 -50.80
CA VAL A 474 14.12 -4.16 -51.97
C VAL A 474 13.51 -4.72 -53.26
N THR A 475 13.51 -6.05 -53.43
CA THR A 475 12.88 -6.70 -54.58
C THR A 475 11.37 -6.45 -54.61
N ARG A 476 10.68 -6.53 -53.46
CA ARG A 476 9.24 -6.22 -53.35
C ARG A 476 8.94 -4.76 -53.67
N CYS A 477 9.74 -3.81 -53.17
CA CYS A 477 9.57 -2.41 -53.53
C CYS A 477 9.70 -2.18 -55.04
N ASN A 478 10.73 -2.76 -55.67
CA ASN A 478 10.92 -2.60 -57.11
C ASN A 478 9.75 -3.19 -57.92
N GLN A 479 9.25 -4.36 -57.52
CA GLN A 479 8.05 -4.95 -58.12
C GLN A 479 6.82 -4.05 -57.96
N PHE A 480 6.63 -3.47 -56.78
CA PHE A 480 5.57 -2.49 -56.54
C PHE A 480 5.73 -1.24 -57.43
N ASP A 481 6.94 -0.70 -57.53
CA ASP A 481 7.24 0.50 -58.32
C ASP A 481 7.05 0.26 -59.84
N GLU A 482 7.19 -0.98 -60.31
CA GLU A 482 6.91 -1.40 -61.70
C GLU A 482 5.42 -1.59 -62.02
N LEU A 483 4.53 -1.71 -61.02
CA LEU A 483 3.09 -1.89 -61.24
C LEU A 483 2.46 -0.66 -61.91
N THR A 484 1.62 -0.91 -62.93
CA THR A 484 0.83 0.13 -63.63
C THR A 484 -0.31 0.69 -62.79
N ASN A 485 -0.91 -0.14 -61.93
CA ASN A 485 -1.89 0.27 -60.93
C ASN A 485 -1.38 -0.16 -59.56
N LYS A 486 -1.08 0.81 -58.68
CA LYS A 486 -0.48 0.53 -57.38
C LYS A 486 -1.42 -0.23 -56.44
N SER A 487 -2.73 -0.07 -56.61
CA SER A 487 -3.76 -0.77 -55.82
C SER A 487 -3.83 -2.28 -56.06
N ASP A 488 -3.11 -2.81 -57.05
CA ASP A 488 -3.05 -4.25 -57.33
C ASP A 488 -2.00 -4.98 -56.45
N SER A 489 -1.32 -4.26 -55.56
CA SER A 489 -0.32 -4.84 -54.65
C SER A 489 -0.95 -5.37 -53.36
N ASP A 490 -0.62 -6.61 -53.02
CA ASP A 490 -0.93 -7.21 -51.71
C ASP A 490 0.15 -6.94 -50.65
N ASP A 491 1.23 -6.22 -51.00
CA ASP A 491 2.42 -6.07 -50.16
C ASP A 491 2.52 -4.71 -49.44
N PHE A 492 1.85 -3.66 -49.95
CA PHE A 492 1.92 -2.28 -49.43
C PHE A 492 0.56 -1.56 -49.53
N PHE A 493 0.27 -0.70 -48.56
CA PHE A 493 -0.79 0.30 -48.70
C PHE A 493 -0.34 1.45 -49.60
N VAL A 494 -1.24 1.94 -50.44
CA VAL A 494 -0.94 2.95 -51.46
C VAL A 494 -1.22 4.36 -50.96
N THR A 495 -2.26 4.52 -50.15
CA THR A 495 -2.73 5.81 -49.67
C THR A 495 -2.63 5.94 -48.15
N TRP A 496 -2.51 7.18 -47.66
CA TRP A 496 -2.57 7.44 -46.22
C TRP A 496 -3.90 7.01 -45.63
N ASP A 497 -5.01 7.18 -46.36
CA ASP A 497 -6.34 6.82 -45.89
C ASP A 497 -6.46 5.30 -45.64
N GLU A 498 -5.89 4.45 -46.50
CA GLU A 498 -5.83 3.00 -46.27
C GLU A 498 -5.06 2.63 -45.00
N LEU A 499 -3.91 3.25 -44.78
CA LEU A 499 -3.09 3.01 -43.58
C LEU A 499 -3.77 3.57 -42.32
N TYR A 500 -4.40 4.74 -42.43
CA TYR A 500 -5.13 5.40 -41.34
C TYR A 500 -6.31 4.54 -40.88
N GLU A 501 -7.18 4.11 -41.79
CA GLU A 501 -8.30 3.22 -41.47
C GLU A 501 -7.81 1.88 -40.90
N THR A 502 -6.69 1.36 -41.40
CA THR A 502 -6.07 0.16 -40.84
C THR A 502 -5.59 0.39 -39.40
N PHE A 503 -4.98 1.53 -39.10
CA PHE A 503 -4.58 1.86 -37.73
C PHE A 503 -5.79 2.06 -36.82
N GLU A 504 -6.86 2.72 -37.27
CA GLU A 504 -8.11 2.86 -36.51
C GLU A 504 -8.73 1.50 -36.18
N PHE A 505 -8.71 0.56 -37.13
CA PHE A 505 -9.11 -0.83 -36.90
C PHE A 505 -8.22 -1.53 -35.87
N LEU A 506 -6.89 -1.43 -36.00
CA LEU A 506 -5.92 -2.09 -35.11
C LEU A 506 -5.86 -1.49 -33.70
N MET A 507 -6.35 -0.26 -33.51
CA MET A 507 -6.48 0.35 -32.18
C MET A 507 -7.60 -0.29 -31.35
N THR A 508 -8.58 -0.93 -31.98
CA THR A 508 -9.78 -1.46 -31.30
C THR A 508 -9.93 -2.96 -31.44
N ASN A 509 -9.34 -3.56 -32.47
CA ASN A 509 -9.45 -4.98 -32.80
C ASN A 509 -8.09 -5.66 -32.76
N SER A 510 -8.02 -6.85 -32.17
CA SER A 510 -6.81 -7.69 -32.21
C SER A 510 -6.80 -8.58 -33.46
N ILE A 511 -5.65 -8.64 -34.13
CA ILE A 511 -5.39 -9.57 -35.24
C ILE A 511 -4.43 -10.70 -34.85
N GLU A 512 -3.90 -10.68 -33.63
CA GLU A 512 -2.93 -11.66 -33.14
C GLU A 512 -3.55 -13.07 -33.08
N GLY A 513 -2.79 -14.07 -33.51
CA GLY A 513 -3.23 -15.48 -33.58
C GLY A 513 -3.96 -15.83 -34.88
N SER A 514 -4.29 -14.85 -35.73
CA SER A 514 -4.85 -15.09 -37.06
C SER A 514 -3.78 -14.99 -38.14
N SER A 515 -3.19 -16.13 -38.50
CA SER A 515 -2.14 -16.20 -39.54
C SER A 515 -2.49 -15.50 -40.86
N GLN A 516 -3.78 -15.46 -41.24
CA GLN A 516 -4.23 -14.77 -42.44
C GLN A 516 -4.27 -13.24 -42.25
N ALA A 517 -4.73 -12.75 -41.10
CA ALA A 517 -4.78 -11.31 -40.80
C ALA A 517 -3.38 -10.75 -40.54
N GLU A 518 -2.53 -11.49 -39.81
CA GLU A 518 -1.13 -11.13 -39.58
C GLU A 518 -0.36 -11.00 -40.90
N ALA A 519 -0.58 -11.92 -41.86
CA ALA A 519 0.08 -11.86 -43.16
C ALA A 519 -0.47 -10.77 -44.09
N ARG A 520 -1.78 -10.48 -44.05
CA ARG A 520 -2.44 -9.55 -45.00
C ARG A 520 -2.59 -8.11 -44.50
N ILE A 521 -2.64 -7.92 -43.18
CA ILE A 521 -2.84 -6.61 -42.56
C ILE A 521 -1.55 -6.23 -41.82
N GLY A 522 -1.08 -7.08 -40.90
CA GLY A 522 0.08 -6.79 -40.07
C GLY A 522 1.38 -6.64 -40.89
N GLN A 523 1.71 -7.63 -41.72
CA GLN A 523 2.92 -7.58 -42.55
C GLN A 523 2.87 -6.45 -43.58
N VAL A 524 1.69 -6.14 -44.12
CA VAL A 524 1.50 -5.03 -45.08
C VAL A 524 1.71 -3.68 -44.39
N ALA A 525 1.21 -3.51 -43.16
CA ALA A 525 1.47 -2.31 -42.35
C ALA A 525 2.98 -2.12 -42.08
N ILE A 526 3.69 -3.17 -41.66
CA ILE A 526 5.15 -3.16 -41.43
C ILE A 526 5.90 -2.80 -42.72
N ASN A 527 5.57 -3.46 -43.84
CA ASN A 527 6.20 -3.17 -45.13
C ASN A 527 5.96 -1.73 -45.58
N THR A 528 4.76 -1.20 -45.33
CA THR A 528 4.37 0.17 -45.69
C THR A 528 5.15 1.21 -44.87
N ILE A 529 5.30 0.98 -43.56
CA ILE A 529 6.15 1.81 -42.69
C ILE A 529 7.59 1.81 -43.22
N ALA A 530 8.17 0.63 -43.46
CA ALA A 530 9.52 0.50 -44.00
C ALA A 530 9.70 1.18 -45.36
N LYS A 531 8.69 1.10 -46.24
CA LYS A 531 8.71 1.74 -47.56
C LYS A 531 8.70 3.27 -47.41
N SER A 532 7.90 3.81 -46.48
CA SER A 532 7.87 5.25 -46.22
C SER A 532 9.23 5.81 -45.78
N ILE A 533 10.03 5.00 -45.07
CA ILE A 533 11.39 5.33 -44.66
C ILE A 533 12.34 5.30 -45.87
N LYS A 534 12.28 4.24 -46.68
CA LYS A 534 13.10 4.10 -47.90
C LYS A 534 12.83 5.25 -48.89
N ASP A 535 11.57 5.58 -49.10
CA ASP A 535 11.16 6.63 -50.03
C ASP A 535 11.55 8.03 -49.52
N GLY A 536 11.51 8.25 -48.20
CA GLY A 536 11.98 9.48 -47.56
C GLY A 536 13.46 9.79 -47.81
N LEU A 537 14.31 8.77 -47.94
CA LEU A 537 15.73 8.91 -48.30
C LEU A 537 15.96 9.33 -49.76
N SER A 538 14.95 9.14 -50.63
CA SER A 538 15.08 9.31 -52.09
C SER A 538 14.49 10.63 -52.62
N GLU A 539 14.07 11.54 -51.74
CA GLU A 539 13.36 12.81 -52.06
C GLU A 539 12.11 12.63 -52.95
N THR A 540 11.48 11.46 -52.91
CA THR A 540 10.26 11.19 -53.68
C THR A 540 9.03 11.72 -52.94
N ASP A 541 8.16 12.45 -53.64
CA ASP A 541 6.87 12.93 -53.09
C ASP A 541 5.91 11.74 -52.91
N THR A 542 5.80 11.24 -51.67
CA THR A 542 5.00 10.07 -51.33
C THR A 542 3.78 10.42 -50.48
N ALA A 543 2.69 9.68 -50.70
CA ALA A 543 1.43 9.87 -49.97
C ALA A 543 1.57 9.54 -48.47
N ILE A 544 2.41 8.57 -48.13
CA ILE A 544 2.69 8.10 -46.76
C ILE A 544 4.12 8.51 -46.40
N THR A 545 4.27 9.20 -45.27
CA THR A 545 5.57 9.67 -44.78
C THR A 545 5.74 9.29 -43.30
N PRO A 546 7.00 9.09 -42.82
CA PRO A 546 7.26 8.82 -41.39
C PRO A 546 6.68 9.88 -40.45
N SER A 547 6.68 11.16 -40.88
CA SER A 547 6.11 12.27 -40.10
C SER A 547 4.60 12.13 -39.88
N LYS A 548 3.85 11.64 -40.87
CA LYS A 548 2.40 11.39 -40.73
C LYS A 548 2.14 10.25 -39.74
N ILE A 549 2.92 9.17 -39.83
CA ILE A 549 2.84 8.02 -38.92
C ILE A 549 3.13 8.44 -37.48
N TYR A 550 4.23 9.16 -37.26
CA TYR A 550 4.60 9.68 -35.95
C TYR A 550 3.52 10.61 -35.36
N LYS A 551 3.01 11.55 -36.16
CA LYS A 551 1.95 12.46 -35.73
C LYS A 551 0.66 11.72 -35.36
N TYR A 552 0.35 10.63 -36.07
CA TYR A 552 -0.80 9.80 -35.75
C TYR A 552 -0.58 9.04 -34.42
N TRP A 553 0.56 8.38 -34.25
CA TRP A 553 0.90 7.62 -33.04
C TRP A 553 0.94 8.47 -31.77
N THR A 554 1.44 9.69 -31.88
CA THR A 554 1.53 10.66 -30.76
C THR A 554 0.23 11.40 -30.46
N SER A 555 -0.80 11.27 -31.31
CA SER A 555 -2.09 11.90 -31.07
C SER A 555 -2.88 11.20 -29.96
N LEU A 556 -3.76 11.96 -29.31
CA LEU A 556 -4.62 11.47 -28.23
C LEU A 556 -5.65 10.47 -28.77
N ALA A 557 -5.89 9.41 -28.00
CA ALA A 557 -6.97 8.48 -28.26
C ALA A 557 -8.33 9.04 -27.83
N SER A 558 -9.40 8.67 -28.53
CA SER A 558 -10.78 9.00 -28.11
C SER A 558 -11.21 8.16 -26.91
N VAL A 559 -12.04 8.74 -26.05
CA VAL A 559 -12.63 8.07 -24.87
C VAL A 559 -13.32 6.74 -25.24
N ASP A 560 -14.05 6.71 -26.36
CA ASP A 560 -14.71 5.49 -26.84
C ASP A 560 -13.72 4.36 -27.16
N SER A 561 -12.57 4.69 -27.75
CA SER A 561 -11.54 3.70 -28.09
C SER A 561 -10.81 3.17 -26.86
N ILE A 562 -10.66 4.01 -25.83
CA ILE A 562 -10.12 3.62 -24.53
C ILE A 562 -11.08 2.64 -23.84
N LYS A 563 -12.39 2.95 -23.83
CA LYS A 563 -13.43 2.06 -23.28
C LYS A 563 -13.46 0.70 -23.97
N VAL A 564 -13.45 0.65 -25.30
CA VAL A 564 -13.38 -0.62 -26.05
C VAL A 564 -12.17 -1.45 -25.62
N THR A 565 -11.02 -0.82 -25.40
CA THR A 565 -9.79 -1.52 -24.99
C THR A 565 -9.87 -2.03 -23.55
N GLN A 566 -10.40 -1.24 -22.62
CA GLN A 566 -10.50 -1.59 -21.20
C GLN A 566 -11.65 -2.57 -20.90
N GLU A 567 -12.84 -2.31 -21.43
CA GLU A 567 -14.08 -3.03 -21.12
C GLU A 567 -14.28 -4.25 -22.03
N GLU A 568 -14.18 -4.08 -23.35
CA GLU A 568 -14.49 -5.16 -24.31
C GLU A 568 -13.31 -6.12 -24.50
N ASN A 569 -12.07 -5.58 -24.59
CA ASN A 569 -10.86 -6.38 -24.80
C ASN A 569 -10.17 -6.80 -23.49
N ASN A 570 -10.70 -6.37 -22.33
CA ASN A 570 -10.17 -6.67 -21.00
C ASN A 570 -8.67 -6.36 -20.86
N LYS A 571 -8.23 -5.22 -21.43
CA LYS A 571 -6.85 -4.73 -21.35
C LYS A 571 -6.80 -3.53 -20.41
N MET A 572 -6.30 -3.76 -19.20
CA MET A 572 -6.12 -2.69 -18.23
C MET A 572 -5.05 -1.69 -18.71
N ILE A 573 -5.47 -0.43 -18.82
CA ILE A 573 -4.60 0.75 -19.01
C ILE A 573 -4.84 1.64 -17.79
N VAL A 574 -3.77 2.12 -17.16
CA VAL A 574 -3.87 3.06 -16.04
C VAL A 574 -3.45 4.44 -16.55
N PRO A 575 -4.39 5.35 -16.82
CA PRO A 575 -4.10 6.60 -17.51
C PRO A 575 -3.64 7.68 -16.53
N ILE A 576 -2.40 7.58 -16.04
CA ILE A 576 -1.78 8.67 -15.25
C ILE A 576 -1.41 9.83 -16.18
N PHE A 577 -0.92 9.50 -17.37
CA PHE A 577 -0.73 10.40 -18.50
C PHE A 577 -1.83 10.17 -19.54
N ASN A 578 -1.99 11.16 -20.41
CA ASN A 578 -2.87 11.09 -21.56
C ASN A 578 -2.59 9.83 -22.43
N VAL A 579 -3.64 9.06 -22.73
CA VAL A 579 -3.54 7.83 -23.53
C VAL A 579 -3.37 8.17 -25.01
N THR A 580 -2.32 7.63 -25.63
CA THR A 580 -2.01 7.87 -27.04
C THR A 580 -2.59 6.80 -27.96
N LYS A 581 -2.75 7.12 -29.24
CA LYS A 581 -3.19 6.13 -30.25
C LYS A 581 -2.25 4.93 -30.37
N PHE A 582 -0.94 5.15 -30.22
CA PHE A 582 0.03 4.06 -30.22
C PHE A 582 -0.12 3.14 -29.00
N GLU A 583 -0.50 3.69 -27.85
CA GLU A 583 -0.71 2.90 -26.63
C GLU A 583 -1.86 1.90 -26.81
N LEU A 584 -2.99 2.33 -27.37
CA LEU A 584 -4.09 1.41 -27.70
C LEU A 584 -3.66 0.35 -28.73
N PHE A 585 -2.87 0.75 -29.72
CA PHE A 585 -2.30 -0.19 -30.69
C PHE A 585 -1.37 -1.22 -30.03
N LEU A 586 -0.55 -0.81 -29.05
CA LEU A 586 0.33 -1.68 -28.28
C LEU A 586 -0.43 -2.67 -27.40
N HIS A 587 -1.54 -2.26 -26.79
CA HIS A 587 -2.35 -3.13 -25.93
C HIS A 587 -3.16 -4.17 -26.70
N ASN A 588 -3.70 -3.80 -27.87
CA ASN A 588 -4.56 -4.68 -28.68
C ASN A 588 -3.78 -5.54 -29.68
N ASN A 589 -2.62 -5.09 -30.15
CA ASN A 589 -1.77 -5.78 -31.12
C ASN A 589 -0.27 -5.65 -30.76
N SER A 590 0.09 -6.16 -29.59
CA SER A 590 1.41 -6.03 -28.98
C SER A 590 2.60 -6.40 -29.89
N GLN A 591 2.56 -7.55 -30.57
CA GLN A 591 3.65 -8.03 -31.42
C GLN A 591 3.82 -7.13 -32.65
N LEU A 592 2.70 -6.75 -33.27
CA LEU A 592 2.69 -5.88 -34.45
C LEU A 592 3.14 -4.46 -34.10
N ALA A 593 2.62 -3.88 -33.01
CA ALA A 593 2.97 -2.53 -32.58
C ALA A 593 4.46 -2.40 -32.24
N ARG A 594 5.02 -3.39 -31.52
CA ARG A 594 6.46 -3.45 -31.24
C ARG A 594 7.28 -3.63 -32.52
N ALA A 595 6.84 -4.46 -33.46
CA ALA A 595 7.51 -4.62 -34.76
C ALA A 595 7.44 -3.35 -35.63
N ALA A 596 6.32 -2.64 -35.61
CA ALA A 596 6.14 -1.37 -36.29
C ALA A 596 7.05 -0.28 -35.71
N MET A 597 7.17 -0.21 -34.38
CA MET A 597 8.11 0.70 -33.71
C MET A 597 9.57 0.36 -34.06
N ASP A 598 9.92 -0.93 -34.11
CA ASP A 598 11.27 -1.38 -34.51
C ASP A 598 11.62 -0.96 -35.96
N GLU A 599 10.65 -0.94 -36.88
CA GLU A 599 10.84 -0.40 -38.23
C GLU A 599 10.93 1.13 -38.23
N MET A 600 10.12 1.85 -37.45
CA MET A 600 10.20 3.31 -37.36
C MET A 600 11.55 3.79 -36.79
N LEU A 601 12.20 3.00 -35.93
CA LEU A 601 13.57 3.25 -35.47
C LEU A 601 14.63 3.14 -36.58
N MET A 602 14.29 2.67 -37.78
CA MET A 602 15.16 2.73 -38.96
C MET A 602 15.18 4.11 -39.64
N CYS A 603 14.32 5.04 -39.22
CA CYS A 603 14.22 6.35 -39.85
C CYS A 603 15.28 7.31 -39.31
N GLU A 604 16.07 7.91 -40.21
CA GLU A 604 17.07 8.94 -39.85
C GLU A 604 16.37 10.17 -39.26
N GLY A 605 16.88 10.67 -38.14
CA GLY A 605 16.35 11.85 -37.43
C GLY A 605 15.11 11.61 -36.56
N TYR A 606 14.63 10.36 -36.45
CA TYR A 606 13.46 10.03 -35.64
C TYR A 606 13.80 9.17 -34.41
N ARG A 607 15.01 8.63 -34.26
CA ARG A 607 15.27 7.62 -33.23
C ARG A 607 15.20 8.23 -31.84
N ARG A 608 15.77 9.42 -31.65
CA ARG A 608 15.67 10.15 -30.38
C ARG A 608 14.25 10.59 -30.07
N LEU A 609 13.50 11.06 -31.09
CA LEU A 609 12.10 11.43 -30.95
C LEU A 609 11.23 10.24 -30.51
N LEU A 610 11.52 9.05 -31.05
CA LEU A 610 10.81 7.82 -30.70
C LEU A 610 11.21 7.31 -29.30
N ILE A 611 12.50 7.38 -28.94
CA ILE A 611 12.95 7.07 -27.56
C ILE A 611 12.26 7.99 -26.56
N TRP A 612 12.23 9.29 -26.83
CA TRP A 612 11.55 10.26 -25.99
C TRP A 612 10.05 9.96 -25.89
N PHE A 613 9.40 9.71 -27.02
CA PHE A 613 7.98 9.32 -27.07
C PHE A 613 7.68 8.07 -26.23
N VAL A 614 8.47 7.00 -26.39
CA VAL A 614 8.29 5.73 -25.68
C VAL A 614 8.50 5.88 -24.17
N THR A 615 9.35 6.81 -23.74
CA THR A 615 9.69 7.01 -22.33
C THR A 615 8.84 8.04 -21.61
N HIS A 616 8.30 9.05 -22.31
CA HIS A 616 7.61 10.20 -21.70
C HIS A 616 6.10 10.26 -21.98
N ASN A 617 5.64 9.72 -23.11
CA ASN A 617 4.25 9.90 -23.57
C ASN A 617 3.40 8.64 -23.42
N LEU A 618 3.97 7.54 -22.96
CA LEU A 618 3.26 6.29 -22.74
C LEU A 618 3.13 6.02 -21.25
N ASN A 619 1.95 5.55 -20.82
CA ASN A 619 1.78 5.07 -19.45
C ASN A 619 2.58 3.78 -19.24
N ILE A 620 3.05 3.59 -18.01
CA ILE A 620 3.85 2.41 -17.68
C ILE A 620 2.96 1.19 -17.60
N SER A 621 3.29 0.22 -18.46
CA SER A 621 2.65 -1.08 -18.52
C SER A 621 3.69 -2.19 -18.56
N ILE A 622 3.26 -3.41 -18.25
CA ILE A 622 4.09 -4.62 -18.37
C ILE A 622 4.64 -4.76 -19.80
N LEU A 623 3.81 -4.42 -20.80
CA LEU A 623 4.19 -4.47 -22.21
C LEU A 623 5.30 -3.48 -22.55
N LEU A 624 5.26 -2.28 -21.96
CA LEU A 624 6.29 -1.26 -22.16
C LEU A 624 7.60 -1.64 -21.49
N ILE A 625 7.56 -2.10 -20.22
CA ILE A 625 8.75 -2.55 -19.48
C ILE A 625 9.47 -3.68 -20.25
N ASP A 626 8.72 -4.67 -20.72
CA ASP A 626 9.26 -5.77 -21.52
C ASP A 626 9.85 -5.29 -22.87
N TYR A 627 9.20 -4.33 -23.53
CA TYR A 627 9.72 -3.76 -24.78
C TYR A 627 11.06 -3.03 -24.56
N VAL A 628 11.15 -2.18 -23.53
CA VAL A 628 12.38 -1.44 -23.16
C VAL A 628 13.49 -2.41 -22.79
N TYR A 629 13.20 -3.43 -21.99
CA TYR A 629 14.16 -4.49 -21.66
C TYR A 629 14.71 -5.18 -22.91
N GLN A 630 13.83 -5.63 -23.82
CA GLN A 630 14.25 -6.32 -25.03
C GLN A 630 15.06 -5.43 -25.97
N LEU A 631 14.78 -4.12 -26.00
CA LEU A 631 15.56 -3.14 -26.77
C LEU A 631 16.98 -3.02 -26.19
N LEU A 632 17.10 -2.80 -24.88
CA LEU A 632 18.39 -2.65 -24.20
C LEU A 632 19.22 -3.93 -24.26
N ALA A 633 18.61 -5.09 -24.05
CA ALA A 633 19.28 -6.40 -24.13
C ALA A 633 19.63 -6.82 -25.58
N GLY A 634 19.22 -6.05 -26.60
CA GLY A 634 19.48 -6.37 -28.00
C GLY A 634 18.80 -7.68 -28.46
N LEU A 635 17.60 -7.93 -27.94
CA LEU A 635 16.76 -9.08 -28.26
C LEU A 635 15.74 -8.77 -29.35
N ARG A 636 15.33 -7.50 -29.48
CA ARG A 636 14.38 -7.05 -30.51
C ARG A 636 14.90 -7.36 -31.91
N GLY A 637 14.00 -7.90 -32.73
CA GLY A 637 14.28 -8.21 -34.12
C GLY A 637 14.77 -9.62 -34.42
N THR A 638 15.11 -10.40 -33.40
CA THR A 638 15.56 -11.80 -33.57
C THR A 638 14.45 -12.68 -34.11
N LYS A 639 14.77 -13.69 -34.94
CA LYS A 639 13.78 -14.54 -35.62
C LYS A 639 12.78 -15.24 -34.68
N GLU A 640 13.19 -15.52 -33.45
CA GLU A 640 12.34 -16.14 -32.43
C GLU A 640 11.31 -15.15 -31.86
N ILE A 641 11.68 -13.88 -31.69
CA ILE A 641 10.83 -12.82 -31.13
C ILE A 641 10.05 -12.08 -32.26
N ALA A 642 10.56 -12.13 -33.48
CA ALA A 642 10.02 -11.46 -34.65
C ALA A 642 8.81 -12.18 -35.27
N ALA A 643 8.65 -13.48 -35.02
CA ALA A 643 7.56 -14.25 -35.59
C ALA A 643 6.20 -13.68 -35.15
N PRO A 644 5.22 -13.52 -36.06
CA PRO A 644 5.18 -13.99 -37.44
C PRO A 644 5.75 -13.02 -38.49
N TYR A 645 6.23 -11.84 -38.09
CA TYR A 645 6.56 -10.75 -39.01
C TYR A 645 7.99 -10.80 -39.54
N ALA A 646 8.13 -10.50 -40.83
CA ALA A 646 9.41 -10.33 -41.50
C ALA A 646 9.79 -8.84 -41.53
N PHE A 647 10.97 -8.52 -41.00
CA PHE A 647 11.49 -7.17 -41.00
C PHE A 647 12.15 -6.78 -42.33
N SER A 648 12.16 -5.49 -42.63
CA SER A 648 12.67 -4.90 -43.88
C SER A 648 14.20 -4.71 -43.84
N ARG A 649 14.74 -4.53 -42.64
CA ARG A 649 16.16 -4.26 -42.39
C ARG A 649 17.05 -5.46 -42.67
N LYS A 650 18.33 -5.17 -42.88
CA LYS A 650 19.40 -6.17 -42.91
C LYS A 650 19.85 -6.47 -41.46
N GLY A 651 20.25 -7.71 -41.23
CA GLY A 651 20.60 -8.21 -39.90
C GLY A 651 19.37 -8.64 -39.08
N ASP A 652 19.60 -9.60 -38.17
CA ASP A 652 18.53 -10.20 -37.35
C ASP A 652 18.28 -9.43 -36.04
N LYS A 653 18.89 -8.25 -35.80
CA LYS A 653 18.75 -7.50 -34.54
C LYS A 653 18.57 -6.01 -34.81
N LEU A 654 17.76 -5.34 -33.97
CA LEU A 654 17.74 -3.87 -33.91
C LEU A 654 18.90 -3.42 -33.00
N VAL A 655 19.73 -2.52 -33.52
CA VAL A 655 20.96 -2.03 -32.91
C VAL A 655 20.77 -0.58 -32.52
N LEU A 656 20.88 -0.32 -31.23
CA LEU A 656 20.96 1.03 -30.67
C LEU A 656 22.43 1.40 -30.46
N SER A 657 22.76 2.67 -30.65
CA SER A 657 24.03 3.22 -30.22
C SER A 657 24.13 3.24 -28.70
N GLU A 658 25.35 3.33 -28.18
CA GLU A 658 25.59 3.45 -26.74
C GLU A 658 24.79 4.62 -26.15
N ILE A 659 24.82 5.80 -26.78
CA ILE A 659 24.07 6.99 -26.35
C ILE A 659 22.56 6.75 -26.37
N GLU A 660 22.04 6.06 -27.38
CA GLU A 660 20.60 5.75 -27.45
C GLU A 660 20.17 4.77 -26.36
N GLN A 661 21.01 3.79 -26.01
CA GLN A 661 20.75 2.87 -24.90
C GLN A 661 20.74 3.64 -23.57
N LEU A 662 21.69 4.55 -23.40
CA LEU A 662 21.80 5.41 -22.22
C LEU A 662 20.61 6.34 -22.07
N MET A 663 20.26 7.08 -23.13
CA MET A 663 19.06 7.93 -23.15
C MET A 663 17.81 7.11 -22.87
N LEU A 664 17.65 5.96 -23.52
CA LEU A 664 16.48 5.10 -23.30
C LEU A 664 16.37 4.67 -21.83
N LEU A 665 17.46 4.24 -21.21
CA LEU A 665 17.44 3.76 -19.83
C LEU A 665 17.28 4.90 -18.81
N HIS A 666 18.03 6.00 -18.96
CA HIS A 666 17.96 7.14 -18.04
C HIS A 666 16.57 7.80 -18.05
N GLU A 667 16.03 8.08 -19.24
CA GLU A 667 14.70 8.69 -19.38
C GLU A 667 13.60 7.73 -18.90
N PHE A 668 13.73 6.44 -19.19
CA PHE A 668 12.77 5.44 -18.74
C PHE A 668 12.74 5.30 -17.21
N LEU A 669 13.90 5.24 -16.54
CA LEU A 669 13.96 5.14 -15.07
C LEU A 669 13.45 6.42 -14.40
N THR A 670 13.79 7.59 -14.93
CA THR A 670 13.33 8.88 -14.42
C THR A 670 11.81 8.99 -14.51
N ASN A 671 11.22 8.70 -15.66
CA ASN A 671 9.76 8.73 -15.83
C ASN A 671 9.06 7.61 -15.06
N SER A 672 9.73 6.46 -14.88
CA SER A 672 9.25 5.40 -13.99
C SER A 672 9.12 5.88 -12.55
N ASN A 673 10.07 6.67 -12.07
CA ASN A 673 9.97 7.25 -10.73
C ASN A 673 8.78 8.22 -10.62
N VAL A 674 8.60 9.11 -11.61
CA VAL A 674 7.47 10.06 -11.64
C VAL A 674 6.12 9.32 -11.67
N TYR A 675 5.96 8.38 -12.59
CA TYR A 675 4.73 7.61 -12.75
C TYR A 675 4.39 6.79 -11.50
N LEU A 676 5.39 6.14 -10.88
CA LEU A 676 5.18 5.33 -9.68
C LEU A 676 5.00 6.19 -8.41
N SER A 677 5.46 7.44 -8.40
CA SER A 677 5.18 8.40 -7.32
C SER A 677 3.71 8.83 -7.30
N ALA A 678 2.93 8.58 -8.35
CA ALA A 678 1.49 8.79 -8.40
C ALA A 678 0.68 7.96 -7.39
N THR A 679 1.31 7.06 -6.64
CA THR A 679 0.67 6.45 -5.45
C THR A 679 0.32 7.47 -4.37
N ASN A 680 1.02 8.61 -4.34
CA ASN A 680 0.79 9.67 -3.36
C ASN A 680 -0.20 10.74 -3.86
N GLY A 681 -0.77 10.55 -5.06
CA GLY A 681 -1.56 11.53 -5.80
C GLY A 681 -0.67 12.51 -6.58
N ILE A 682 -0.96 12.68 -7.88
CA ILE A 682 -0.41 13.78 -8.68
C ILE A 682 -1.58 14.69 -9.04
N GLU A 683 -1.47 15.97 -8.65
CA GLU A 683 -2.40 17.00 -9.12
C GLU A 683 -2.19 17.23 -10.61
N ILE A 684 -3.25 17.03 -11.39
CA ILE A 684 -3.33 17.47 -12.78
C ILE A 684 -4.01 18.85 -12.78
N GLU A 685 -3.71 19.67 -13.80
CA GLU A 685 -4.43 20.94 -14.04
C GLU A 685 -5.95 20.70 -13.93
N ASP A 686 -6.64 21.59 -13.21
CA ASP A 686 -8.03 21.49 -12.70
C ASP A 686 -8.26 20.81 -11.33
N GLY A 687 -7.20 20.48 -10.57
CA GLY A 687 -7.33 20.09 -9.16
C GLY A 687 -7.77 18.65 -8.90
N TYR A 688 -7.86 17.83 -9.96
CA TYR A 688 -8.08 16.39 -9.84
C TYR A 688 -6.75 15.66 -9.54
N GLN A 689 -6.73 14.85 -8.47
CA GLN A 689 -5.61 13.98 -8.16
C GLN A 689 -5.83 12.59 -8.77
N VAL A 690 -4.96 12.19 -9.69
CA VAL A 690 -4.96 10.82 -10.21
C VAL A 690 -4.08 9.95 -9.30
N VAL A 691 -4.68 8.92 -8.71
CA VAL A 691 -4.00 8.02 -7.77
C VAL A 691 -3.76 6.66 -8.42
N LEU A 692 -2.50 6.25 -8.51
CA LEU A 692 -2.13 4.90 -8.94
C LEU A 692 -2.37 3.92 -7.78
N ALA A 693 -3.22 2.91 -7.99
CA ALA A 693 -3.46 1.88 -6.99
C ALA A 693 -2.14 1.19 -6.56
N GLU A 694 -1.88 1.15 -5.26
CA GLU A 694 -0.59 0.67 -4.73
C GLU A 694 -0.30 -0.79 -5.13
N SER A 695 -1.32 -1.63 -5.25
CA SER A 695 -1.18 -3.03 -5.68
C SER A 695 -0.65 -3.15 -7.12
N ILE A 696 -1.05 -2.24 -8.02
CA ILE A 696 -0.58 -2.17 -9.40
C ILE A 696 0.85 -1.63 -9.42
N ALA A 697 1.10 -0.58 -8.64
CA ALA A 697 2.43 0.03 -8.53
C ALA A 697 3.48 -0.95 -7.97
N LYS A 698 3.13 -1.75 -6.95
CA LYS A 698 3.96 -2.84 -6.41
C LYS A 698 4.31 -3.88 -7.48
N LYS A 699 3.34 -4.28 -8.31
CA LYS A 699 3.57 -5.23 -9.42
C LYS A 699 4.53 -4.67 -10.46
N LEU A 700 4.32 -3.42 -10.89
CA LEU A 700 5.19 -2.74 -11.86
C LEU A 700 6.60 -2.55 -11.31
N MET A 701 6.73 -2.14 -10.05
CA MET A 701 8.02 -1.97 -9.38
C MET A 701 8.77 -3.31 -9.25
N SER A 702 8.09 -4.40 -8.88
CA SER A 702 8.72 -5.73 -8.82
C SER A 702 9.27 -6.15 -10.19
N LEU A 703 8.51 -5.90 -11.26
CA LEU A 703 8.95 -6.17 -12.64
C LEU A 703 10.13 -5.29 -13.06
N LEU A 704 10.13 -4.00 -12.68
CA LEU A 704 11.28 -3.11 -12.90
C LEU A 704 12.53 -3.61 -12.17
N CYS A 705 12.41 -4.07 -10.92
CA CYS A 705 13.52 -4.65 -10.17
C CYS A 705 14.09 -5.90 -10.84
N ILE A 706 13.23 -6.74 -11.42
CA ILE A 706 13.66 -7.91 -12.21
C ILE A 706 14.39 -7.46 -13.48
N MET A 707 13.84 -6.48 -14.21
CA MET A 707 14.48 -5.90 -15.39
C MET A 707 15.88 -5.36 -15.06
N ILE A 708 15.99 -4.52 -14.04
CA ILE A 708 17.25 -3.90 -13.61
C ILE A 708 18.27 -4.97 -13.21
N ASN A 709 17.86 -5.99 -12.45
CA ASN A 709 18.74 -7.10 -12.08
C ASN A 709 19.28 -7.86 -13.30
N HIS A 710 18.46 -8.03 -14.35
CA HIS A 710 18.93 -8.63 -15.60
C HIS A 710 19.88 -7.71 -16.37
N LEU A 711 19.61 -6.41 -16.43
CA LEU A 711 20.50 -5.44 -17.08
C LEU A 711 21.87 -5.37 -16.39
N ILE A 712 21.91 -5.46 -15.06
CA ILE A 712 23.16 -5.58 -14.28
C ILE A 712 23.90 -6.88 -14.66
N LYS A 713 23.20 -8.02 -14.74
CA LYS A 713 23.81 -9.30 -15.13
C LYS A 713 24.37 -9.29 -16.56
N LEU A 714 23.73 -8.55 -17.46
CA LEU A 714 24.17 -8.38 -18.84
C LEU A 714 25.34 -7.38 -18.98
N GLY A 715 25.68 -6.64 -17.92
CA GLY A 715 26.72 -5.62 -17.93
C GLY A 715 26.31 -4.35 -18.67
N ILE A 716 25.01 -4.09 -18.82
CA ILE A 716 24.46 -2.85 -19.39
C ILE A 716 24.42 -1.76 -18.31
N ILE A 717 24.12 -2.14 -17.06
CA ILE A 717 24.28 -1.30 -15.88
C ILE A 717 25.56 -1.76 -15.19
N ASP A 718 26.56 -0.89 -15.13
CA ASP A 718 27.80 -1.19 -14.41
C ASP A 718 27.68 -0.67 -12.97
N LEU A 719 27.92 -1.57 -12.02
CA LEU A 719 27.97 -1.25 -10.59
C LEU A 719 29.40 -1.39 -10.05
N SER A 720 30.40 -1.69 -10.88
CA SER A 720 31.79 -1.86 -10.45
C SER A 720 32.49 -0.51 -10.25
N GLU A 721 33.26 -0.33 -9.17
CA GLU A 721 34.02 0.90 -8.95
C GLU A 721 35.30 0.92 -9.81
N ASN A 722 35.22 1.33 -11.07
CA ASN A 722 36.40 1.72 -11.85
C ASN A 722 36.52 3.26 -11.93
N LYS A 723 36.85 3.89 -10.79
CA LYS A 723 37.11 5.35 -10.64
C LYS A 723 38.31 5.89 -11.45
N ASN A 724 38.79 5.17 -12.48
CA ASN A 724 39.94 5.56 -13.29
C ASN A 724 39.56 6.16 -14.66
N GLN A 725 38.28 6.38 -14.95
CA GLN A 725 37.83 7.10 -16.14
C GLN A 725 36.77 8.13 -15.73
N ASP A 726 37.01 9.41 -16.01
CA ASP A 726 36.09 10.54 -15.75
C ASP A 726 34.78 10.48 -16.58
N ASP A 727 34.45 9.32 -17.16
CA ASP A 727 33.37 9.13 -18.15
C ASP A 727 32.66 7.77 -17.95
N ASP A 728 32.17 7.52 -16.72
CA ASP A 728 31.38 6.31 -16.45
C ASP A 728 29.89 6.55 -16.73
N ILE A 729 29.56 6.63 -18.01
CA ILE A 729 28.20 6.89 -18.50
C ILE A 729 27.21 5.76 -18.18
N HIS A 730 27.71 4.60 -17.73
CA HIS A 730 26.92 3.43 -17.35
C HIS A 730 26.68 3.33 -15.83
N ASP A 731 27.06 4.36 -15.05
CA ASP A 731 26.74 4.46 -13.63
C ASP A 731 25.32 5.03 -13.44
N TYR A 732 24.38 4.15 -13.07
CA TYR A 732 22.98 4.49 -12.77
C TYR A 732 22.67 4.46 -11.27
N ARG A 733 23.69 4.49 -10.39
CA ARG A 733 23.49 4.31 -8.95
C ARG A 733 22.53 5.34 -8.37
N ASN A 734 22.64 6.60 -8.78
CA ASN A 734 21.83 7.69 -8.25
C ASN A 734 20.36 7.54 -8.69
N GLU A 735 20.11 7.32 -9.97
CA GLU A 735 18.78 7.14 -10.54
C GLU A 735 18.09 5.91 -9.94
N LEU A 736 18.83 4.81 -9.76
CA LEU A 736 18.30 3.61 -9.12
C LEU A 736 18.04 3.82 -7.64
N GLN A 737 18.89 4.54 -6.92
CA GLN A 737 18.64 4.86 -5.51
C GLN A 737 17.38 5.72 -5.36
N VAL A 738 17.22 6.76 -6.18
CA VAL A 738 16.03 7.63 -6.18
C VAL A 738 14.76 6.84 -6.54
N LEU A 739 14.82 5.98 -7.56
CA LEU A 739 13.69 5.13 -7.96
C LEU A 739 13.29 4.16 -6.84
N LEU A 740 14.27 3.57 -6.14
CA LEU A 740 14.02 2.47 -5.20
C LEU A 740 13.72 2.93 -3.78
N ILE A 741 14.18 4.12 -3.35
CA ILE A 741 14.11 4.56 -1.94
C ILE A 741 12.68 4.57 -1.40
N ASN A 742 11.72 5.05 -2.20
CA ASN A 742 10.30 5.10 -1.85
C ASN A 742 9.64 3.70 -1.79
N TRP A 743 10.34 2.66 -2.23
CA TRP A 743 9.84 1.30 -2.38
C TRP A 743 10.51 0.28 -1.48
N ILE A 744 11.58 0.63 -0.76
CA ILE A 744 12.33 -0.25 0.16
C ILE A 744 11.40 -0.86 1.22
N GLY A 745 10.48 -0.08 1.76
CA GLY A 745 9.49 -0.54 2.75
C GLY A 745 8.34 -1.35 2.14
N LYS A 746 8.06 -1.19 0.85
CA LYS A 746 6.83 -1.67 0.19
C LYS A 746 7.03 -2.90 -0.70
N VAL A 747 8.22 -3.07 -1.31
CA VAL A 747 8.53 -4.13 -2.28
C VAL A 747 9.85 -4.81 -1.90
N PRO A 748 9.85 -6.13 -1.59
CA PRO A 748 11.07 -6.86 -1.20
C PRO A 748 12.18 -6.81 -2.25
N ASP A 749 11.83 -6.92 -3.53
CA ASP A 749 12.79 -6.88 -4.64
C ASP A 749 13.50 -5.51 -4.73
N ALA A 750 12.77 -4.42 -4.44
CA ALA A 750 13.31 -3.07 -4.44
C ALA A 750 14.29 -2.86 -3.28
N ARG A 751 13.95 -3.41 -2.10
CA ARG A 751 14.84 -3.43 -0.93
C ARG A 751 16.15 -4.15 -1.22
N GLN A 752 16.09 -5.38 -1.72
CA GLN A 752 17.28 -6.17 -2.05
C GLN A 752 18.16 -5.46 -3.07
N LEU A 753 17.56 -4.89 -4.11
CA LEU A 753 18.27 -4.18 -5.16
C LEU A 753 18.91 -2.88 -4.65
N PHE A 754 18.20 -2.10 -3.84
CA PHE A 754 18.71 -0.88 -3.23
C PHE A 754 19.94 -1.16 -2.36
N PHE A 755 19.87 -2.16 -1.48
CA PHE A 755 21.00 -2.54 -0.64
C PHE A 755 22.15 -3.14 -1.43
N LYS A 756 21.88 -3.92 -2.49
CA LYS A 756 22.93 -4.39 -3.41
C LYS A 756 23.69 -3.21 -4.03
N ILE A 757 22.99 -2.15 -4.43
CA ILE A 757 23.59 -0.94 -5.00
C ILE A 757 24.37 -0.14 -3.94
N LYS A 758 23.80 0.05 -2.75
CA LYS A 758 24.42 0.75 -1.61
C LYS A 758 25.66 0.01 -1.09
N ASN A 759 25.60 -1.32 -0.96
CA ASN A 759 26.71 -2.15 -0.47
C ASN A 759 27.86 -2.22 -1.48
N THR A 760 27.56 -2.21 -2.79
CA THR A 760 28.62 -2.12 -3.81
C THR A 760 29.41 -0.79 -3.74
N SER A 761 28.82 0.25 -3.13
CA SER A 761 29.47 1.54 -2.87
C SER A 761 30.35 1.53 -1.60
N ASN A 762 30.19 0.51 -0.73
CA ASN A 762 30.82 0.42 0.59
C ASN A 762 31.75 -0.81 0.77
N ASP A 763 31.86 -1.70 -0.22
CA ASP A 763 32.61 -2.96 -0.08
C ASP A 763 33.96 -2.98 -0.81
N GLU A 764 34.97 -2.34 -0.19
CA GLU A 764 36.21 -3.07 0.12
C GLU A 764 36.19 -3.52 1.58
N SER A 765 35.27 -4.40 1.96
CA SER A 765 35.39 -5.18 3.18
C SER A 765 35.21 -6.67 2.88
N LYS A 766 36.34 -7.33 2.60
CA LYS A 766 36.37 -8.79 2.48
C LYS A 766 35.71 -9.43 3.71
N PRO A 767 35.00 -10.55 3.56
CA PRO A 767 34.41 -11.26 4.68
C PRO A 767 35.54 -11.70 5.61
N SER A 768 35.70 -11.01 6.73
CA SER A 768 36.65 -11.41 7.74
C SER A 768 36.12 -12.68 8.39
N THR A 769 36.68 -13.80 7.98
CA THR A 769 36.62 -15.06 8.72
C THR A 769 36.84 -14.80 10.20
N GLY A 770 35.91 -15.30 11.01
CA GLY A 770 35.73 -15.03 12.43
C GLY A 770 37.01 -14.74 13.23
N LYS A 771 37.03 -13.55 13.80
CA LYS A 771 37.66 -13.30 15.10
C LYS A 771 36.59 -12.74 16.01
N SER A 772 36.33 -13.44 17.11
CA SER A 772 35.54 -12.92 18.23
C SER A 772 36.18 -11.61 18.70
N THR A 773 35.54 -10.49 18.40
CA THR A 773 35.87 -9.21 18.99
C THR A 773 35.03 -9.07 20.24
N ASP A 774 35.59 -9.43 21.39
CA ASP A 774 35.03 -9.08 22.69
C ASP A 774 35.06 -7.55 22.83
N VAL A 775 33.99 -6.89 22.38
CA VAL A 775 33.65 -5.53 22.79
C VAL A 775 33.14 -5.60 24.23
N SER A 776 33.64 -4.75 25.12
CA SER A 776 33.19 -4.76 26.51
C SER A 776 31.73 -4.28 26.60
N LYS A 777 30.91 -4.89 27.46
CA LYS A 777 29.56 -4.39 27.76
C LYS A 777 29.58 -2.94 28.26
N GLU A 778 30.67 -2.52 28.87
CA GLU A 778 30.87 -1.14 29.36
C GLU A 778 31.00 -0.15 28.19
N THR A 779 31.65 -0.54 27.09
CA THR A 779 31.77 0.30 25.89
C THR A 779 30.46 0.41 25.12
N GLU A 780 29.68 -0.68 25.06
CA GLU A 780 28.33 -0.66 24.47
C GLU A 780 27.40 0.26 25.27
N LEU A 781 27.39 0.13 26.59
CA LEU A 781 26.56 0.95 27.46
C LEU A 781 26.92 2.44 27.37
N ALA A 782 28.22 2.77 27.28
CA ALA A 782 28.66 4.15 27.08
C ALA A 782 28.20 4.72 25.73
N LEU A 783 28.18 3.91 24.67
CA LEU A 783 27.72 4.34 23.34
C LEU A 783 26.21 4.61 23.33
N PHE A 784 25.39 3.69 23.85
CA PHE A 784 23.94 3.91 23.89
C PHE A 784 23.56 5.07 24.83
N GLN A 785 24.29 5.29 25.93
CA GLN A 785 24.11 6.49 26.76
C GLN A 785 24.46 7.80 26.02
N LEU A 786 25.45 7.76 25.12
CA LEU A 786 25.77 8.90 24.26
C LEU A 786 24.61 9.19 23.29
N PHE A 787 24.00 8.14 22.72
CA PHE A 787 22.92 8.25 21.74
C PHE A 787 21.58 8.68 22.36
N GLU A 788 21.36 8.44 23.65
CA GLU A 788 20.10 8.79 24.33
C GLU A 788 19.70 10.27 24.10
N ALA A 789 20.68 11.17 24.18
CA ALA A 789 20.49 12.61 24.02
C ALA A 789 20.56 13.13 22.57
N LYS A 790 20.84 12.27 21.59
CA LYS A 790 21.01 12.64 20.17
C LYS A 790 19.73 12.42 19.35
N THR A 791 19.63 13.11 18.23
CA THR A 791 18.57 12.90 17.22
C THR A 791 18.92 11.71 16.30
N VAL A 792 17.95 11.21 15.54
CA VAL A 792 18.15 10.11 14.59
C VAL A 792 19.24 10.47 13.56
N LEU A 793 19.18 11.68 12.98
CA LEU A 793 20.16 12.17 12.00
C LEU A 793 21.58 12.26 12.59
N GLU A 794 21.72 12.81 13.80
CA GLU A 794 23.02 12.91 14.48
C GLU A 794 23.65 11.53 14.76
N ILE A 795 22.81 10.53 15.08
CA ILE A 795 23.25 9.16 15.31
C ILE A 795 23.70 8.51 14.00
N THR A 796 22.91 8.67 12.92
CA THR A 796 23.25 8.14 11.59
C THR A 796 24.56 8.72 11.09
N ASP A 797 24.73 10.05 11.14
CA ASP A 797 25.97 10.73 10.76
C ASP A 797 27.16 10.22 11.58
N GLU A 798 27.00 10.01 12.88
CA GLU A 798 28.08 9.54 13.74
C GLU A 798 28.45 8.08 13.47
N ILE A 799 27.50 7.23 13.11
CA ILE A 799 27.75 5.82 12.75
C ILE A 799 28.48 5.74 11.41
N ASP A 800 28.07 6.55 10.43
CA ASP A 800 28.69 6.57 9.10
C ASP A 800 30.12 7.11 9.15
N ASN A 801 30.38 8.09 10.02
CA ASN A 801 31.71 8.70 10.17
C ASN A 801 32.64 7.97 11.16
N ASN A 802 32.12 7.11 12.03
CA ASN A 802 32.92 6.43 13.07
C ASN A 802 32.87 4.89 12.97
N PRO A 803 33.91 4.26 12.38
CA PRO A 803 33.94 2.81 12.17
C PRO A 803 33.98 2.01 13.48
N GLU A 804 34.45 2.59 14.59
CA GLU A 804 34.43 1.92 15.90
C GLU A 804 33.00 1.83 16.45
N HIS A 805 32.17 2.87 16.28
CA HIS A 805 30.76 2.83 16.69
C HIS A 805 29.97 1.79 15.88
N LYS A 806 30.20 1.75 14.56
CA LYS A 806 29.61 0.74 13.67
C LYS A 806 29.93 -0.69 14.13
N LYS A 807 31.19 -0.95 14.46
CA LYS A 807 31.64 -2.25 14.96
C LYS A 807 31.03 -2.64 16.32
N ILE A 808 30.81 -1.67 17.21
CA ILE A 808 30.12 -1.91 18.50
C ILE A 808 28.67 -2.35 18.24
N ILE A 809 27.97 -1.69 17.31
CA ILE A 809 26.59 -2.02 16.92
C ILE A 809 26.52 -3.40 16.26
N GLU A 810 27.40 -3.71 15.31
CA GLU A 810 27.48 -5.03 14.67
C GLU A 810 27.73 -6.16 15.67
N SER A 811 28.63 -5.94 16.63
CA SER A 811 28.93 -6.88 17.71
C SER A 811 27.71 -7.14 18.59
N PHE A 812 26.99 -6.08 18.96
CA PHE A 812 25.76 -6.18 19.74
C PHE A 812 24.66 -6.92 18.95
N ALA A 813 24.43 -6.54 17.69
CA ALA A 813 23.45 -7.17 16.81
C ALA A 813 23.71 -8.68 16.64
N SER A 814 24.96 -9.07 16.35
CA SER A 814 25.34 -10.49 16.23
C SER A 814 25.14 -11.28 17.52
N ARG A 815 25.22 -10.62 18.69
CA ARG A 815 24.99 -11.27 19.98
C ARG A 815 23.50 -11.45 20.25
N ILE A 816 22.67 -10.45 19.98
CA ILE A 816 21.20 -10.56 20.04
C ILE A 816 20.69 -11.61 19.06
N GLU A 817 21.24 -11.67 17.85
CA GLU A 817 20.96 -12.71 16.85
C GLU A 817 21.18 -14.11 17.42
N LYS A 818 22.40 -14.42 17.89
CA LYS A 818 22.71 -15.72 18.50
C LYS A 818 21.82 -16.04 19.70
N HIS A 819 21.49 -15.05 20.52
CA HIS A 819 20.63 -15.25 21.67
C HIS A 819 19.19 -15.58 21.27
N LEU A 820 18.62 -14.87 20.29
CA LEU A 820 17.30 -15.16 19.75
C LEU A 820 17.26 -16.51 19.04
N GLU A 821 18.25 -16.83 18.20
CA GLU A 821 18.38 -18.16 17.58
C GLU A 821 18.38 -19.27 18.63
N ALA A 822 19.13 -19.09 19.72
CA ALA A 822 19.26 -20.09 20.76
C ALA A 822 17.98 -20.28 21.59
N VAL A 823 17.18 -19.22 21.76
CA VAL A 823 15.89 -19.29 22.47
C VAL A 823 14.79 -19.85 21.56
N LEU A 824 14.77 -19.47 20.29
CA LEU A 824 13.78 -19.94 19.32
C LEU A 824 14.03 -21.40 18.95
N ASN A 825 15.29 -21.81 18.76
CA ASN A 825 15.67 -23.18 18.41
C ASN A 825 15.84 -24.05 19.66
N THR A 826 14.74 -24.65 20.12
CA THR A 826 14.71 -25.55 21.31
C THR A 826 15.60 -26.80 21.20
N SER A 827 16.27 -27.06 20.06
CA SER A 827 16.86 -28.36 19.78
C SER A 827 18.34 -28.53 20.13
N LYS A 828 19.19 -27.49 20.18
CA LYS A 828 20.64 -27.68 20.47
C LYS A 828 21.29 -26.39 21.00
N VAL A 829 21.77 -26.42 22.25
CA VAL A 829 22.98 -25.77 22.83
C VAL A 829 22.79 -25.60 24.35
N ALA A 830 23.87 -25.73 25.12
CA ALA A 830 23.85 -25.34 26.53
C ALA A 830 23.73 -23.80 26.61
N LEU A 831 22.53 -23.31 26.89
CA LEU A 831 22.23 -21.89 26.92
C LEU A 831 22.88 -21.23 28.16
N ASN A 832 23.70 -20.20 27.94
CA ASN A 832 24.08 -19.29 29.02
C ASN A 832 22.91 -18.35 29.32
N LEU A 833 21.87 -18.87 29.96
CA LEU A 833 20.61 -18.15 30.23
C LEU A 833 20.81 -16.82 30.97
N HIS A 834 21.86 -16.71 31.78
CA HIS A 834 22.20 -15.48 32.49
C HIS A 834 22.69 -14.38 31.53
N GLU A 835 23.49 -14.75 30.53
CA GLU A 835 23.99 -13.81 29.53
C GLU A 835 22.90 -13.37 28.55
N ILE A 836 22.09 -14.34 28.08
CA ILE A 836 20.91 -14.09 27.23
C ILE A 836 19.94 -13.13 27.93
N GLY A 837 19.55 -13.45 29.17
CA GLY A 837 18.65 -12.60 29.94
C GLY A 837 19.23 -11.22 30.25
N GLY A 838 20.56 -11.12 30.42
CA GLY A 838 21.24 -9.84 30.60
C GLY A 838 21.15 -8.94 29.37
N ASP A 839 21.36 -9.49 28.18
CA ASP A 839 21.32 -8.71 26.93
C ASP A 839 19.90 -8.39 26.47
N PHE A 840 18.95 -9.31 26.65
CA PHE A 840 17.53 -9.00 26.41
C PHE A 840 17.04 -7.89 27.33
N ARG A 841 17.42 -7.92 28.61
CA ARG A 841 17.11 -6.82 29.52
C ARG A 841 17.77 -5.51 29.11
N PHE A 842 19.01 -5.57 28.62
CA PHE A 842 19.69 -4.39 28.09
C PHE A 842 18.98 -3.83 26.85
N PHE A 843 18.56 -4.68 25.93
CA PHE A 843 17.78 -4.31 24.74
C PHE A 843 16.47 -3.61 25.13
N ILE A 844 15.67 -4.25 25.99
CA ILE A 844 14.38 -3.72 26.43
C ILE A 844 14.54 -2.40 27.19
N ASN A 845 15.53 -2.28 28.09
CA ASN A 845 15.75 -1.05 28.85
C ASN A 845 16.19 0.13 28.00
N ASN A 846 16.91 -0.11 26.89
CA ASN A 846 17.43 0.93 26.00
C ASN A 846 16.64 0.98 24.67
N PHE A 847 15.47 0.37 24.62
CA PHE A 847 14.68 0.20 23.40
C PHE A 847 14.44 1.51 22.66
N ASN A 848 14.00 2.55 23.36
CA ASN A 848 13.77 3.89 22.80
C ASN A 848 15.01 4.48 22.12
N THR A 849 16.20 4.28 22.71
CA THR A 849 17.45 4.77 22.11
C THR A 849 17.85 3.91 20.93
N MET A 850 17.69 2.58 21.02
CA MET A 850 17.94 1.65 19.91
C MET A 850 17.03 1.90 18.71
N CYS A 851 15.78 2.31 18.96
CA CYS A 851 14.82 2.74 17.94
C CYS A 851 15.30 3.96 17.13
N LYS A 852 16.17 4.80 17.68
CA LYS A 852 16.80 5.91 16.94
C LYS A 852 17.99 5.46 16.07
N VAL A 853 18.43 4.19 16.19
CA VAL A 853 19.60 3.64 15.48
C VAL A 853 19.13 2.82 14.29
N GLU A 854 18.90 3.47 13.15
CA GLU A 854 18.40 2.80 11.94
C GLU A 854 19.28 1.62 11.50
N TYR A 855 20.61 1.78 11.56
CA TYR A 855 21.55 0.73 11.20
C TYR A 855 21.39 -0.55 12.05
N LEU A 856 21.04 -0.43 13.33
CA LEU A 856 20.76 -1.58 14.20
C LEU A 856 19.45 -2.27 13.81
N ALA A 857 18.43 -1.48 13.46
CA ALA A 857 17.14 -1.99 12.99
C ALA A 857 17.30 -2.80 11.69
N GLU A 858 18.07 -2.29 10.74
CA GLU A 858 18.40 -2.98 9.47
C GLU A 858 19.08 -4.32 9.73
N LEU A 859 20.17 -4.34 10.50
CA LEU A 859 20.96 -5.55 10.76
C LEU A 859 20.13 -6.66 11.41
N LEU A 860 19.31 -6.33 12.42
CA LEU A 860 18.50 -7.33 13.11
C LEU A 860 17.31 -7.77 12.27
N PHE A 861 16.64 -6.85 11.58
CA PHE A 861 15.46 -7.19 10.79
C PHE A 861 15.81 -8.02 9.56
N GLU A 862 16.91 -7.73 8.84
CA GLU A 862 17.36 -8.53 7.68
C GLU A 862 17.53 -10.02 8.06
N LYS A 863 18.00 -10.31 9.28
CA LYS A 863 18.20 -11.68 9.76
C LYS A 863 16.93 -12.38 10.19
N PHE A 864 16.01 -11.65 10.82
CA PHE A 864 14.80 -12.24 11.38
C PHE A 864 13.57 -12.07 10.49
N GLU A 865 13.60 -11.29 9.42
CA GLU A 865 12.51 -11.14 8.46
C GLU A 865 12.01 -12.49 7.92
N PRO A 866 12.87 -13.43 7.48
CA PRO A 866 12.40 -14.76 7.04
C PRO A 866 11.72 -15.54 8.17
N VAL A 867 12.25 -15.45 9.38
CA VAL A 867 11.70 -16.14 10.56
C VAL A 867 10.34 -15.58 10.94
N ILE A 868 10.17 -14.27 10.80
CA ILE A 868 8.94 -13.53 11.04
C ILE A 868 7.92 -13.87 9.93
N SER A 869 8.31 -13.93 8.66
CA SER A 869 7.38 -14.17 7.55
C SER A 869 6.99 -15.65 7.39
N THR A 870 7.93 -16.59 7.52
CA THR A 870 7.69 -18.04 7.31
C THR A 870 7.37 -18.78 8.61
N GLY A 871 7.75 -18.21 9.77
CA GLY A 871 7.69 -18.91 11.04
C GLY A 871 8.65 -20.08 11.18
N SER A 872 9.53 -20.29 10.20
CA SER A 872 10.52 -21.36 10.16
C SER A 872 11.86 -20.84 10.68
N ILE A 873 12.39 -21.51 11.70
CA ILE A 873 13.73 -21.22 12.23
C ILE A 873 14.82 -21.90 11.37
N SER A 874 14.43 -22.70 10.36
CA SER A 874 15.35 -23.49 9.54
C SER A 874 16.11 -22.67 8.49
N GLU A 875 15.66 -21.44 8.21
CA GLU A 875 16.23 -20.52 7.21
C GLU A 875 17.33 -19.62 7.77
N LEU A 876 17.52 -19.57 9.10
CA LEU A 876 18.66 -18.87 9.73
C LEU A 876 19.97 -19.58 9.37
N GLY A 877 20.65 -19.06 8.33
CA GLY A 877 21.99 -19.49 7.92
C GLY A 877 22.08 -20.43 6.72
N ALA A 878 21.00 -20.69 5.99
CA ALA A 878 21.10 -21.30 4.66
C ALA A 878 21.58 -20.22 3.66
N PRO A 879 22.57 -20.47 2.78
CA PRO A 879 22.75 -19.60 1.63
C PRO A 879 21.42 -19.57 0.88
N GLN A 880 20.92 -18.38 0.55
CA GLN A 880 19.75 -18.23 -0.31
C GLN A 880 20.01 -18.98 -1.61
N GLU A 881 19.56 -20.23 -1.69
CA GLU A 881 19.17 -20.80 -2.97
C GLU A 881 17.87 -20.06 -3.34
N PRO A 882 17.71 -19.67 -4.62
CA PRO A 882 16.48 -19.01 -5.05
C PRO A 882 15.33 -19.94 -4.69
N GLU A 883 14.46 -19.53 -3.77
CA GLU A 883 13.28 -20.30 -3.45
C GLU A 883 12.44 -20.43 -4.72
N ASP A 884 12.16 -21.69 -5.08
CA ASP A 884 11.02 -22.01 -5.95
C ASP A 884 9.79 -21.45 -5.25
N PHE A 885 9.33 -20.30 -5.74
CA PHE A 885 8.08 -19.68 -5.34
C PHE A 885 6.97 -20.72 -5.34
N PHE A 886 6.06 -20.60 -4.36
CA PHE A 886 4.71 -21.14 -4.37
C PHE A 886 4.22 -21.38 -5.80
N ASP A 887 3.73 -22.59 -6.09
CA ASP A 887 3.05 -22.96 -7.34
C ASP A 887 1.95 -21.94 -7.64
N ALA A 888 2.34 -20.86 -8.31
CA ALA A 888 1.46 -19.96 -8.99
C ALA A 888 0.87 -20.77 -10.14
N GLU A 889 -0.43 -20.64 -10.31
CA GLU A 889 -1.28 -21.31 -11.29
C GLU A 889 -0.99 -20.86 -12.74
N PHE A 890 0.28 -20.77 -13.12
CA PHE A 890 0.76 -20.43 -14.46
C PHE A 890 2.05 -21.20 -14.75
N ASN A 891 1.92 -22.50 -15.01
CA ASN A 891 3.02 -23.29 -15.58
C ASN A 891 3.46 -22.70 -16.93
N THR A 892 4.75 -22.77 -17.22
CA THR A 892 5.43 -22.51 -18.50
C THR A 892 4.71 -23.01 -19.76
N ASP A 893 3.87 -24.03 -19.66
CA ASP A 893 3.04 -24.53 -20.77
C ASP A 893 1.91 -23.54 -21.19
N PHE A 894 1.44 -22.68 -20.28
CA PHE A 894 0.49 -21.60 -20.58
C PHE A 894 1.18 -20.43 -21.30
N LEU A 895 2.43 -20.12 -20.92
CA LEU A 895 3.24 -19.06 -21.54
C LEU A 895 3.71 -19.40 -22.97
N ASN A 896 3.70 -20.69 -23.34
CA ASN A 896 4.05 -21.15 -24.68
C ASN A 896 2.82 -21.38 -25.60
N GLY A 897 1.61 -21.07 -25.15
CA GLY A 897 0.40 -21.17 -25.98
C GLY A 897 -0.08 -22.59 -26.32
N GLU A 898 0.40 -23.62 -25.63
CA GLU A 898 0.01 -25.03 -25.87
C GLU A 898 -0.98 -25.60 -24.85
N GLY A 899 -1.50 -24.79 -23.92
CA GLY A 899 -2.49 -25.21 -22.93
C GLY A 899 -3.88 -25.41 -23.51
N HIS A 900 -4.26 -26.65 -23.82
CA HIS A 900 -5.68 -27.00 -23.99
C HIS A 900 -6.40 -26.92 -22.64
N PHE A 901 -7.47 -26.14 -22.56
CA PHE A 901 -8.42 -26.22 -21.45
C PHE A 901 -9.04 -27.62 -21.43
N GLU A 902 -8.77 -28.42 -20.40
CA GLU A 902 -9.58 -29.58 -20.12
C GLU A 902 -10.96 -29.10 -19.64
N GLU A 903 -11.97 -29.17 -20.51
CA GLU A 903 -13.37 -29.18 -20.09
C GLU A 903 -13.57 -30.35 -19.13
N LYS A 904 -13.66 -30.07 -17.82
CA LYS A 904 -14.05 -31.08 -16.83
C LYS A 904 -15.49 -31.51 -17.12
N GLU A 905 -15.66 -32.69 -17.72
CA GLU A 905 -16.94 -33.36 -17.81
C GLU A 905 -17.59 -33.48 -16.42
N GLU A 906 -18.82 -32.99 -16.30
CA GLU A 906 -19.71 -33.20 -15.17
C GLU A 906 -19.91 -34.71 -14.92
N THR A 907 -19.22 -35.25 -13.90
CA THR A 907 -19.54 -36.59 -13.41
C THR A 907 -20.79 -36.54 -12.53
N LYS A 908 -21.93 -36.78 -13.19
CA LYS A 908 -23.24 -37.04 -12.58
C LYS A 908 -23.15 -38.08 -11.46
N LYS A 909 -23.29 -37.64 -10.21
CA LYS A 909 -23.56 -38.52 -9.06
C LYS A 909 -25.00 -39.02 -9.10
N ASN A 910 -25.20 -40.23 -9.62
CA ASN A 910 -26.47 -40.96 -9.48
C ASN A 910 -26.64 -41.47 -8.04
N LYS A 911 -27.64 -40.92 -7.34
CA LYS A 911 -28.26 -41.55 -6.15
C LYS A 911 -28.99 -42.82 -6.58
N LYS A 912 -28.71 -43.98 -5.98
CA LYS A 912 -29.70 -45.05 -5.78
C LYS A 912 -29.54 -45.79 -4.46
N HIS A 913 -30.70 -45.99 -3.84
CA HIS A 913 -31.01 -46.55 -2.54
C HIS A 913 -30.51 -47.98 -2.28
N GLN A 914 -30.17 -48.22 -1.00
CA GLN A 914 -30.70 -49.29 -0.13
C GLN A 914 -31.49 -50.44 -0.82
N GLN A 915 -31.02 -51.68 -0.71
CA GLN A 915 -31.52 -52.70 0.24
C GLN A 915 -31.07 -54.12 -0.12
N GLN A 916 -30.70 -54.86 0.96
CA GLN A 916 -30.79 -56.32 1.09
C GLN A 916 -29.83 -57.15 0.19
N GLN A 917 -29.15 -58.20 0.66
CA GLN A 917 -29.51 -59.18 1.67
C GLN A 917 -28.25 -59.95 2.13
N GLN A 918 -28.34 -60.46 3.35
CA GLN A 918 -27.41 -61.33 4.07
C GLN A 918 -26.95 -62.54 3.24
N GLN A 919 -25.68 -62.94 3.38
CA GLN A 919 -25.27 -64.21 4.04
C GLN A 919 -23.76 -64.47 3.88
N GLN A 920 -23.07 -64.49 5.02
CA GLN A 920 -21.83 -65.25 5.29
C GLN A 920 -22.11 -66.77 5.19
N PRO A 921 -21.13 -67.66 5.43
CA PRO A 921 -19.74 -67.72 4.96
C PRO A 921 -19.39 -69.14 4.45
N GLN A 922 -18.25 -69.34 3.77
CA GLN A 922 -17.38 -70.50 4.06
C GLN A 922 -15.98 -70.43 3.41
N GLN A 923 -15.08 -71.05 4.14
CA GLN A 923 -13.64 -71.24 3.96
C GLN A 923 -13.26 -71.88 2.61
N THR A 924 -12.07 -71.57 2.08
CA THR A 924 -10.90 -72.48 2.13
C THR A 924 -9.72 -72.05 1.23
N SER A 925 -8.54 -72.21 1.82
CA SER A 925 -7.30 -72.71 1.21
C SER A 925 -6.38 -71.77 0.42
N THR A 926 -5.29 -71.46 1.12
CA THR A 926 -3.95 -71.11 0.68
C THR A 926 -3.38 -71.96 -0.47
N LYS A 927 -2.60 -71.35 -1.36
CA LYS A 927 -1.32 -71.92 -1.82
C LYS A 927 -0.33 -70.85 -2.29
N LYS A 928 0.79 -70.78 -1.56
CA LYS A 928 2.06 -70.11 -1.88
C LYS A 928 2.62 -70.57 -3.23
N LYS A 929 3.29 -69.67 -3.96
CA LYS A 929 4.70 -69.86 -4.37
C LYS A 929 5.33 -68.56 -4.88
N SER A 930 6.65 -68.56 -4.80
CA SER A 930 7.54 -67.42 -4.60
C SER A 930 8.56 -67.24 -5.72
N LYS A 931 9.02 -65.98 -5.86
CA LYS A 931 10.39 -65.51 -6.16
C LYS A 931 10.95 -65.56 -7.60
N LYS A 932 11.37 -64.35 -8.02
CA LYS A 932 12.64 -63.94 -8.69
C LYS A 932 12.85 -64.50 -10.12
N LYS A 933 13.25 -63.76 -11.17
CA LYS A 933 14.39 -62.83 -11.29
C LYS A 933 14.42 -62.27 -12.75
N LYS A 934 14.80 -60.99 -12.92
CA LYS A 934 15.68 -60.39 -13.95
C LYS A 934 15.80 -61.06 -15.34
N LYS A 935 15.44 -60.34 -16.43
CA LYS A 935 16.36 -59.55 -17.29
C LYS A 935 15.67 -59.11 -18.60
N SER A 936 15.97 -57.87 -18.96
CA SER A 936 15.85 -57.18 -20.25
C SER A 936 15.88 -58.04 -21.54
N LYS A 937 15.11 -57.62 -22.55
CA LYS A 937 15.67 -57.18 -23.84
C LYS A 937 14.62 -56.47 -24.71
N LYS A 938 15.06 -55.34 -25.27
CA LYS A 938 14.58 -54.61 -26.45
C LYS A 938 13.64 -55.39 -27.39
N LYS A 939 12.58 -54.71 -27.82
CA LYS A 939 12.52 -54.18 -29.18
C LYS A 939 11.85 -52.82 -29.15
#